data_AF-A0A1K1RHB0-F1
#
_entry.id   AF-A0A1K1RHB0-F1
#
_cell.length_a   1.000
_cell.length_b   1.000
_cell.length_c   1.000
_cell.angle_alpha   90.00
_cell.angle_beta   90.00
_cell.angle_gamma   90.00
#
_symmetry.space_group_name_H-M   'P 1'
#
loop_
_entity.id
_entity.type
_entity.pdbx_description
1 polymer ?
#
loop_
_entity_poly.entity_id
_entity_poly.type
_entity_poly.pdbx_seq_one_letter_code
_entity_poly.pdbx_strand_id
1 'polypeptide(L)'
;SFTYTLTATKANGQTENLGGGTLTPNDFVDAGIKRATVHDFEPFETTVTVKGTSPTEQTLRFVVPVADFPFPVTENLLIGLRVTGTLVHKTNGSTLSLDSVIKRNEVRTDGTTVLVVYPTDGVPLFTYTDYNLTLTVHPPEPAVIFDPFETTVSVKGLGSAEGVLRFVVPVTDFPFPVTENALIGLRTTGTLVHKTNGSTLPLDSVIKRNEVRPDGTAVLVIYPTDDVPLADYGNYNLVVTIHPPQPLKKFVSVNVEAGQVETNVPEGVIKLVVPVEPFPFPLREDTLKKLRVTGTLTHETNGTTLQLDSVIKRNEVRPDGTTVLVVSPTDDVPLANYQNYKWALTIHSPVPIGDFDPFTTTVSVKGLNWTEGVLRFVVNSDDFPFRVIEDALIELRTTGTLVHKTNGTTLSLDSVIKRNEVRADGTTVLVVRPTNTVPVADYRDYNLVLTIHPPAPLGDFAPFDVQVSQPGTGEAERVIRLVVPVGPFPFPVAENTLKGLRITGTLTHKTNGTTLSLDSFIKRNEARPDSTTVLVVYPTEDVPLANYQDYQLVVTIRPPGAFAPFDVRVSYPGTGEAEGVIRLVVPVEPFPFSVQENMLKGLRIKGTLTHKTNGSVLRLDSLIKRNEMRTNGTTVLVVYPTDDVPVVNYRDYDIVVTIFPPIPLGEFAPFAVQVNYPGMSASEGVIRLVVPMGSFPFPVEKNNLKGLGITGTLTHKTNGTTLALDSLIKRNEIRQDGTTVLVVYPTGTVPLADYGDYSLTVTIHPPPSLE
;
A
#
# COMPACT_ATOMS: atom_id res chain seq x y z
N SER A 1 22.52 -31.00 -13.65
CA SER A 1 22.88 -30.95 -12.22
C SER A 1 24.34 -30.54 -12.13
N PHE A 2 24.70 -29.84 -11.06
CA PHE A 2 26.09 -29.48 -10.78
C PHE A 2 26.52 -30.15 -9.49
N THR A 3 27.67 -30.80 -9.50
CA THR A 3 28.23 -31.41 -8.31
C THR A 3 29.39 -30.54 -7.84
N TYR A 4 29.42 -30.23 -6.55
CA TYR A 4 30.48 -29.43 -5.97
C TYR A 4 31.00 -30.04 -4.68
N THR A 5 32.22 -29.68 -4.34
CA THR A 5 32.91 -30.02 -3.10
C THR A 5 33.51 -28.77 -2.51
N LEU A 6 33.32 -28.58 -1.21
CA LEU A 6 33.87 -27.47 -0.44
C LEU A 6 35.11 -27.94 0.32
N THR A 7 36.19 -27.21 0.14
CA THR A 7 37.44 -27.39 0.88
C THR A 7 37.83 -26.08 1.54
N ALA A 8 38.18 -26.13 2.83
CA ALA A 8 38.72 -25.00 3.56
C ALA A 8 40.22 -25.18 3.77
N THR A 9 40.97 -24.09 3.59
CA THR A 9 42.40 -24.04 3.92
C THR A 9 42.56 -23.37 5.27
N LYS A 10 43.14 -24.09 6.24
CA LYS A 10 43.44 -23.56 7.56
C LYS A 10 44.61 -22.58 7.50
N ALA A 11 44.75 -21.74 8.52
CA ALA A 11 45.81 -20.72 8.60
C ALA A 11 47.23 -21.30 8.52
N ASN A 12 47.41 -22.60 8.80
CA ASN A 12 48.68 -23.32 8.66
C ASN A 12 48.90 -23.93 7.26
N GLY A 13 48.04 -23.62 6.29
CA GLY A 13 48.13 -24.08 4.90
C GLY A 13 47.57 -25.49 4.63
N GLN A 14 47.08 -26.22 5.64
CA GLN A 14 46.44 -27.51 5.42
C GLN A 14 45.00 -27.36 4.94
N THR A 15 44.59 -28.19 3.98
CA THR A 15 43.21 -28.23 3.48
C THR A 15 42.40 -29.32 4.15
N GLU A 16 41.15 -29.02 4.51
CA GLU A 16 40.16 -30.02 4.94
C GLU A 16 38.93 -29.98 4.04
N ASN A 17 38.39 -31.16 3.74
CA ASN A 17 37.16 -31.30 2.96
C ASN A 17 35.96 -31.16 3.88
N LEU A 18 35.13 -30.15 3.62
CA LEU A 18 33.94 -29.81 4.40
C LEU A 18 32.67 -30.49 3.89
N GLY A 19 32.80 -31.32 2.85
CA GLY A 19 31.70 -32.04 2.21
C GLY A 19 31.40 -31.53 0.80
N GLY A 20 30.32 -32.05 0.23
CA GLY A 20 29.87 -31.72 -1.12
C GLY A 20 28.46 -32.23 -1.39
N GLY A 21 27.84 -31.74 -2.45
CA GLY A 21 26.46 -32.04 -2.79
C GLY A 21 26.17 -31.91 -4.28
N THR A 22 24.95 -32.31 -4.66
CA THR A 22 24.43 -32.20 -6.02
C THR A 22 23.30 -31.18 -6.03
N LEU A 23 23.47 -30.10 -6.80
CA LEU A 23 22.42 -29.11 -7.03
C LEU A 23 21.68 -29.42 -8.33
N THR A 24 20.35 -29.31 -8.27
CA THR A 24 19.46 -29.35 -9.44
C THR A 24 19.16 -27.92 -9.92
N PRO A 25 18.80 -27.71 -11.20
CA PRO A 25 18.47 -26.37 -11.71
C PRO A 25 17.39 -25.63 -10.92
N ASN A 26 16.50 -26.37 -10.24
CA ASN A 26 15.38 -25.83 -9.46
C ASN A 26 15.77 -25.45 -8.03
N ASP A 27 16.98 -25.78 -7.56
CA ASP A 27 17.47 -25.38 -6.23
C ASP A 27 17.97 -23.92 -6.21
N PHE A 28 18.05 -23.27 -7.37
CA PHE A 28 18.25 -21.82 -7.50
C PHE A 28 16.88 -21.13 -7.48
N VAL A 29 16.30 -20.96 -6.29
CA VAL A 29 15.17 -20.03 -6.12
C VAL A 29 15.72 -18.61 -6.24
N ASP A 30 15.62 -18.05 -7.45
CA ASP A 30 15.46 -16.62 -7.76
C ASP A 30 16.24 -15.62 -6.89
N ALA A 31 17.53 -15.86 -6.69
CA ALA A 31 18.45 -14.84 -6.18
C ALA A 31 19.16 -14.19 -7.37
N GLY A 32 18.41 -13.42 -8.16
CA GLY A 32 19.02 -12.38 -8.99
C GLY A 32 19.95 -11.56 -8.09
N ILE A 33 21.16 -11.26 -8.57
CA ILE A 33 22.06 -10.33 -7.89
C ILE A 33 21.27 -9.03 -7.70
N LYS A 34 20.79 -8.77 -6.48
CA LYS A 34 20.12 -7.52 -6.15
C LYS A 34 21.15 -6.41 -6.25
N ARG A 35 21.18 -5.71 -7.39
CA ARG A 35 21.82 -4.40 -7.46
C ARG A 35 21.07 -3.47 -6.52
N ALA A 36 21.80 -2.73 -5.69
CA ALA A 36 21.20 -1.65 -4.93
C ALA A 36 20.54 -0.70 -5.92
N THR A 37 19.22 -0.56 -5.86
CA THR A 37 18.49 0.42 -6.64
C THR A 37 18.25 1.65 -5.77
N VAL A 38 18.59 2.82 -6.29
CA VAL A 38 18.25 4.09 -5.65
C VAL A 38 16.80 4.36 -5.99
N HIS A 39 15.91 4.26 -5.00
CA HIS A 39 14.54 4.73 -5.12
C HIS A 39 14.34 5.86 -4.11
N ASP A 40 13.75 6.96 -4.59
CA ASP A 40 13.38 8.17 -3.85
C ASP A 40 14.51 9.16 -3.49
N PHE A 41 14.78 10.11 -4.39
CA PHE A 41 15.48 11.38 -4.11
C PHE A 41 14.89 12.50 -4.99
N GLU A 42 14.96 13.77 -4.57
CA GLU A 42 14.55 14.90 -5.42
C GLU A 42 15.65 15.22 -6.44
N PRO A 43 15.32 15.71 -7.66
CA PRO A 43 16.32 16.16 -8.63
C PRO A 43 17.32 17.12 -7.97
N PHE A 44 18.61 16.85 -8.13
CA PHE A 44 19.65 17.67 -7.52
C PHE A 44 20.72 18.05 -8.54
N GLU A 45 21.33 19.21 -8.32
CA GLU A 45 22.40 19.73 -9.17
C GLU A 45 23.78 19.24 -8.71
N THR A 46 24.66 18.98 -9.67
CA THR A 46 26.06 18.66 -9.45
C THR A 46 26.94 19.42 -10.43
N THR A 47 28.12 19.81 -9.97
CA THR A 47 29.05 20.62 -10.77
C THR A 47 30.06 19.72 -11.47
N VAL A 48 30.27 19.92 -12.78
CA VAL A 48 31.24 19.10 -13.53
C VAL A 48 32.65 19.67 -13.41
N THR A 49 33.52 18.90 -12.76
CA THR A 49 34.92 19.25 -12.50
C THR A 49 35.85 18.94 -13.68
N VAL A 50 35.62 17.82 -14.39
CA VAL A 50 36.40 17.43 -15.58
C VAL A 50 35.46 16.92 -16.67
N LYS A 51 35.74 17.32 -17.92
CA LYS A 51 34.93 17.03 -19.11
C LYS A 51 35.80 16.29 -20.12
N GLY A 52 35.39 15.09 -20.51
CA GLY A 52 36.10 14.26 -21.48
C GLY A 52 35.15 13.47 -22.37
N THR A 53 35.72 12.72 -23.30
CA THR A 53 34.98 11.82 -24.19
C THR A 53 35.65 10.46 -24.24
N SER A 54 34.89 9.42 -24.57
CA SER A 54 35.42 8.12 -24.98
C SER A 54 35.04 7.87 -26.44
N PRO A 55 35.95 8.11 -27.40
CA PRO A 55 35.69 7.87 -28.82
C PRO A 55 35.37 6.41 -29.13
N THR A 56 35.99 5.47 -28.40
CA THR A 56 35.75 4.03 -28.56
C THR A 56 34.37 3.62 -28.09
N GLU A 57 33.86 4.24 -27.02
CA GLU A 57 32.55 3.93 -26.47
C GLU A 57 31.43 4.87 -26.95
N GLN A 58 31.76 5.88 -27.77
CA GLN A 58 30.85 6.93 -28.24
C GLN A 58 30.09 7.60 -27.08
N THR A 59 30.80 7.97 -26.00
CA THR A 59 30.20 8.54 -24.77
C THR A 59 30.92 9.79 -24.29
N LEU A 60 30.15 10.66 -23.61
CA LEU A 60 30.65 11.79 -22.83
C LEU A 60 31.05 11.31 -21.43
N ARG A 61 32.09 11.90 -20.85
CA ARG A 61 32.60 11.57 -19.51
C ARG A 61 32.65 12.82 -18.67
N PHE A 62 31.84 12.89 -17.62
CA PHE A 62 31.77 14.00 -16.70
C PHE A 62 32.22 13.57 -15.32
N VAL A 63 33.23 14.24 -14.76
CA VAL A 63 33.66 13.99 -13.38
C VAL A 63 32.90 14.91 -12.46
N VAL A 64 32.23 14.34 -11.48
CA VAL A 64 31.42 15.05 -10.50
C VAL A 64 31.81 14.63 -9.08
N PRO A 65 31.70 15.51 -8.07
CA PRO A 65 31.91 15.14 -6.67
C PRO A 65 30.88 14.11 -6.20
N VAL A 66 31.31 13.07 -5.48
CA VAL A 66 30.37 12.12 -4.84
C VAL A 66 29.56 12.82 -3.74
N ALA A 67 30.13 13.85 -3.13
CA ALA A 67 29.48 14.67 -2.09
C ALA A 67 28.23 15.43 -2.59
N ASP A 68 28.10 15.66 -3.90
CA ASP A 68 26.92 16.33 -4.47
C ASP A 68 25.68 15.41 -4.47
N PHE A 69 25.85 14.09 -4.31
CA PHE A 69 24.77 13.12 -4.33
C PHE A 69 24.12 12.98 -2.95
N PRO A 70 22.78 13.00 -2.83
CA PRO A 70 22.06 12.88 -1.55
C PRO A 70 22.10 11.46 -0.94
N PHE A 71 22.80 10.53 -1.62
CA PHE A 71 22.96 9.14 -1.27
C PHE A 71 24.38 8.65 -1.63
N PRO A 72 24.89 7.61 -0.96
CA PRO A 72 26.20 7.05 -1.25
C PRO A 72 26.26 6.49 -2.67
N VAL A 73 27.24 6.93 -3.45
CA VAL A 73 27.45 6.47 -4.83
C VAL A 73 28.36 5.24 -4.83
N THR A 74 27.88 4.12 -5.34
CA THR A 74 28.71 2.93 -5.63
C THR A 74 28.88 2.75 -7.15
N GLU A 75 29.85 1.94 -7.56
CA GLU A 75 30.06 1.59 -8.96
C GLU A 75 28.74 1.14 -9.60
N ASN A 76 28.41 1.67 -10.78
CA ASN A 76 27.22 1.32 -11.54
C ASN A 76 25.85 1.56 -10.86
N LEU A 77 25.82 2.27 -9.72
CA LEU A 77 24.58 2.62 -9.01
C LEU A 77 23.69 3.56 -9.82
N LEU A 78 24.30 4.50 -10.55
CA LEU A 78 23.62 5.57 -11.25
C LEU A 78 23.18 5.17 -12.66
N ILE A 79 23.37 3.91 -13.04
CA ILE A 79 22.99 3.41 -14.37
C ILE A 79 21.51 3.71 -14.62
N GLY A 80 21.26 4.32 -15.78
CA GLY A 80 19.93 4.60 -16.30
C GLY A 80 19.25 5.83 -15.71
N LEU A 81 19.84 6.52 -14.72
CA LEU A 81 19.27 7.77 -14.24
C LEU A 81 19.34 8.84 -15.34
N ARG A 82 18.26 9.61 -15.47
CA ARG A 82 18.21 10.77 -16.37
C ARG A 82 19.10 11.87 -15.82
N VAL A 83 19.86 12.49 -16.70
CA VAL A 83 20.73 13.62 -16.41
C VAL A 83 20.47 14.73 -17.40
N THR A 84 20.05 15.89 -16.89
CA THR A 84 19.92 17.11 -17.69
C THR A 84 21.07 18.04 -17.37
N GLY A 85 21.33 19.05 -18.19
CA GLY A 85 22.33 20.06 -17.88
C GLY A 85 22.37 21.20 -18.87
N THR A 86 23.00 22.29 -18.46
CA THR A 86 23.23 23.45 -19.31
C THR A 86 24.73 23.70 -19.41
N LEU A 87 25.25 23.67 -20.65
CA LEU A 87 26.62 24.00 -20.96
C LEU A 87 26.68 25.46 -21.40
N VAL A 88 27.40 26.31 -20.68
CA VAL A 88 27.57 27.74 -21.01
C VAL A 88 29.01 27.99 -21.46
N HIS A 89 29.20 28.48 -22.70
CA HIS A 89 30.52 28.77 -23.23
C HIS A 89 31.17 29.94 -22.49
N LYS A 90 32.41 29.75 -22.02
CA LYS A 90 33.10 30.66 -21.09
C LYS A 90 33.31 32.08 -21.63
N THR A 91 33.42 32.25 -22.94
CA THR A 91 33.79 33.55 -23.54
C THR A 91 32.65 34.30 -24.23
N ASN A 92 31.64 33.60 -24.77
CA ASN A 92 30.56 34.22 -25.56
C ASN A 92 29.16 33.98 -24.95
N GLY A 93 29.07 33.20 -23.87
CA GLY A 93 27.84 32.93 -23.15
C GLY A 93 26.83 32.05 -23.88
N SER A 94 27.16 31.48 -25.05
CA SER A 94 26.22 30.60 -25.76
C SER A 94 25.95 29.32 -24.96
N THR A 95 24.70 28.87 -24.99
CA THR A 95 24.25 27.73 -24.18
C THR A 95 23.91 26.51 -25.04
N LEU A 96 24.28 25.33 -24.57
CA LEU A 96 23.82 24.03 -25.09
C LEU A 96 23.07 23.29 -23.99
N SER A 97 21.99 22.60 -24.33
CA SER A 97 21.18 21.83 -23.38
C SER A 97 21.43 20.34 -23.55
N LEU A 98 21.83 19.69 -22.45
CA LEU A 98 21.96 18.25 -22.33
C LEU A 98 20.69 17.69 -21.70
N ASP A 99 20.12 16.66 -22.31
CA ASP A 99 19.09 15.81 -21.71
C ASP A 99 19.39 14.37 -22.14
N SER A 100 19.95 13.59 -21.23
CA SER A 100 20.55 12.30 -21.54
C SER A 100 20.41 11.33 -20.39
N VAL A 101 21.02 10.15 -20.53
CA VAL A 101 20.97 9.05 -19.56
C VAL A 101 22.39 8.63 -19.19
N ILE A 102 22.60 8.29 -17.92
CA ILE A 102 23.86 7.78 -17.41
C ILE A 102 24.01 6.31 -17.84
N LYS A 103 24.96 6.03 -18.74
CA LYS A 103 25.32 4.67 -19.19
C LYS A 103 25.92 3.85 -18.05
N ARG A 104 26.81 4.48 -17.27
CA ARG A 104 27.42 3.93 -16.05
C ARG A 104 28.08 5.02 -15.25
N ASN A 105 28.39 4.71 -13.99
CA ASN A 105 29.25 5.54 -13.17
C ASN A 105 30.44 4.76 -12.61
N GLU A 106 31.60 5.40 -12.64
CA GLU A 106 32.88 4.86 -12.19
C GLU A 106 33.33 5.64 -10.94
N VAL A 107 33.29 5.01 -9.76
CA VAL A 107 33.64 5.66 -8.49
C VAL A 107 35.15 5.64 -8.30
N ARG A 108 35.73 6.80 -8.00
CA ARG A 108 37.16 6.95 -7.74
C ARG A 108 37.46 7.06 -6.25
N THR A 109 38.69 6.69 -5.89
CA THR A 109 39.20 6.77 -4.51
C THR A 109 39.40 8.21 -4.01
N ASP A 110 39.34 9.20 -4.90
CA ASP A 110 39.51 10.63 -4.60
C ASP A 110 38.21 11.35 -4.21
N GLY A 111 37.10 10.61 -4.04
CA GLY A 111 35.80 11.18 -3.70
C GLY A 111 35.04 11.76 -4.90
N THR A 112 35.47 11.46 -6.13
CA THR A 112 34.73 11.79 -7.36
C THR A 112 34.12 10.54 -8.00
N THR A 113 33.09 10.74 -8.82
CA THR A 113 32.55 9.70 -9.70
C THR A 113 32.56 10.21 -11.14
N VAL A 114 32.86 9.33 -12.10
CA VAL A 114 32.73 9.61 -13.53
C VAL A 114 31.35 9.21 -13.97
N LEU A 115 30.53 10.16 -14.41
CA LEU A 115 29.31 9.88 -15.14
C LEU A 115 29.66 9.66 -16.61
N VAL A 116 29.42 8.44 -17.10
CA VAL A 116 29.51 8.12 -18.52
C VAL A 116 28.12 8.31 -19.11
N VAL A 117 27.96 9.27 -20.02
CA VAL A 117 26.66 9.76 -20.50
C VAL A 117 26.60 9.66 -22.03
N TYR A 118 25.42 9.40 -22.59
CA TYR A 118 25.24 9.37 -24.04
C TYR A 118 25.27 10.79 -24.64
N PRO A 119 25.92 11.02 -25.79
CA PRO A 119 25.81 12.28 -26.52
C PRO A 119 24.38 12.47 -27.05
N THR A 120 23.99 13.73 -27.26
CA THR A 120 22.67 14.12 -27.80
C THR A 120 22.85 15.02 -29.01
N ASP A 121 21.79 15.28 -29.77
CA ASP A 121 21.85 16.23 -30.90
C ASP A 121 22.24 17.65 -30.45
N GLY A 122 21.82 18.05 -29.24
CA GLY A 122 22.20 19.34 -28.64
C GLY A 122 23.60 19.36 -28.03
N VAL A 123 24.13 18.20 -27.63
CA VAL A 123 25.45 18.03 -27.01
C VAL A 123 26.14 16.78 -27.61
N PRO A 124 26.67 16.91 -28.84
CA PRO A 124 27.32 15.79 -29.54
C PRO A 124 28.65 15.36 -28.90
N LEU A 125 29.28 14.31 -29.44
CA LEU A 125 30.57 13.83 -28.94
C LEU A 125 31.69 14.85 -29.19
N PHE A 126 31.94 15.73 -28.22
CA PHE A 126 32.97 16.77 -28.30
C PHE A 126 33.63 17.02 -26.94
N THR A 127 34.81 17.63 -26.95
CA THR A 127 35.52 18.05 -25.73
C THR A 127 35.04 19.43 -25.29
N TYR A 128 34.20 19.46 -24.25
CA TYR A 128 33.56 20.68 -23.75
C TYR A 128 34.42 21.48 -22.76
N THR A 129 35.74 21.55 -22.97
CA THR A 129 36.69 22.20 -22.05
C THR A 129 36.42 23.70 -21.87
N ASP A 130 35.89 24.36 -22.89
CA ASP A 130 35.57 25.80 -22.90
C ASP A 130 34.16 26.12 -22.38
N TYR A 131 33.46 25.14 -21.84
CA TYR A 131 32.13 25.32 -21.26
C TYR A 131 32.16 25.15 -19.73
N ASN A 132 31.36 25.96 -19.05
CA ASN A 132 30.91 25.70 -17.69
C ASN A 132 29.69 24.78 -17.78
N LEU A 133 29.63 23.76 -16.92
CA LEU A 133 28.58 22.74 -17.00
C LEU A 133 28.07 22.42 -15.61
N THR A 134 26.76 22.58 -15.45
CA THR A 134 25.98 22.11 -14.31
C THR A 134 25.08 20.99 -14.81
N LEU A 135 25.09 19.86 -14.11
CA LEU A 135 24.21 18.73 -14.39
C LEU A 135 23.15 18.65 -13.30
N THR A 136 21.94 18.25 -13.66
CA THR A 136 20.88 17.87 -12.74
C THR A 136 20.66 16.38 -12.90
N VAL A 137 20.83 15.61 -11.83
CA VAL A 137 20.54 14.17 -11.82
C VAL A 137 19.12 13.98 -11.29
N HIS A 138 18.30 13.28 -12.05
CA HIS A 138 16.90 13.04 -11.71
C HIS A 138 16.75 11.66 -11.05
N PRO A 139 15.79 11.50 -10.11
CA PRO A 139 15.41 10.18 -9.64
C PRO A 139 14.98 9.28 -10.79
N PRO A 140 15.08 7.95 -10.63
CA PRO A 140 14.46 7.06 -11.59
C PRO A 140 12.97 7.38 -11.58
N GLU A 141 12.44 7.79 -12.73
CA GLU A 141 11.01 7.97 -12.88
C GLU A 141 10.36 6.64 -12.48
N PRO A 142 9.39 6.63 -11.56
CA PRO A 142 8.62 5.42 -11.32
C PRO A 142 8.09 4.98 -12.69
N ALA A 143 8.14 3.68 -12.98
CA ALA A 143 7.80 3.09 -14.29
C ALA A 143 6.36 3.36 -14.78
N VAL A 144 5.66 4.31 -14.17
CA VAL A 144 4.23 4.53 -14.20
C VAL A 144 3.81 5.50 -15.31
N ILE A 145 4.68 6.36 -15.87
CA ILE A 145 4.30 7.26 -17.00
C ILE A 145 5.51 7.57 -17.90
N PHE A 146 5.53 7.05 -19.13
CA PHE A 146 6.44 7.46 -20.21
C PHE A 146 5.68 7.57 -21.53
N ASP A 147 6.11 8.40 -22.48
CA ASP A 147 5.45 8.46 -23.79
C ASP A 147 5.80 7.22 -24.64
N PRO A 148 4.87 6.69 -25.46
CA PRO A 148 5.19 5.57 -26.35
C PRO A 148 6.43 5.88 -27.20
N PHE A 149 7.40 4.99 -27.21
CA PHE A 149 8.66 5.19 -27.93
C PHE A 149 8.98 3.98 -28.81
N GLU A 150 9.69 4.22 -29.90
CA GLU A 150 10.10 3.19 -30.85
C GLU A 150 11.49 2.65 -30.54
N THR A 151 11.68 1.35 -30.75
CA THR A 151 12.97 0.69 -30.68
C THR A 151 13.15 -0.28 -31.84
N THR A 152 14.36 -0.35 -32.37
CA THR A 152 14.68 -1.21 -33.51
C THR A 152 15.07 -2.61 -33.03
N VAL A 153 14.45 -3.64 -33.59
CA VAL A 153 14.77 -5.02 -33.24
C VAL A 153 15.97 -5.52 -34.05
N SER A 154 17.09 -5.72 -33.35
CA SER A 154 18.38 -6.13 -33.91
C SER A 154 18.45 -7.63 -34.21
N VAL A 155 17.89 -8.47 -33.35
CA VAL A 155 17.82 -9.93 -33.53
C VAL A 155 16.41 -10.44 -33.23
N LYS A 156 15.88 -11.26 -34.13
CA LYS A 156 14.59 -11.96 -33.95
C LYS A 156 14.89 -13.44 -33.71
N GLY A 157 14.40 -14.01 -32.62
CA GLY A 157 14.61 -15.40 -32.26
C GLY A 157 13.34 -16.07 -31.76
N LEU A 158 13.36 -17.40 -31.76
CA LEU A 158 12.26 -18.25 -31.33
C LEU A 158 12.52 -18.81 -29.93
N GLY A 159 11.53 -18.70 -29.05
CA GLY A 159 11.46 -19.45 -27.80
C GLY A 159 10.51 -20.64 -27.94
N SER A 160 10.83 -21.60 -28.82
CA SER A 160 9.92 -22.69 -29.20
C SER A 160 9.44 -23.56 -28.02
N ALA A 161 10.26 -23.72 -26.98
CA ALA A 161 9.89 -24.42 -25.75
C ALA A 161 8.90 -23.65 -24.86
N GLU A 162 8.85 -22.32 -24.99
CA GLU A 162 8.00 -21.43 -24.18
C GLU A 162 6.80 -20.84 -24.95
N GLY A 163 6.72 -21.08 -26.27
CA GLY A 163 5.65 -20.56 -27.13
C GLY A 163 5.70 -19.04 -27.34
N VAL A 164 6.90 -18.44 -27.34
CA VAL A 164 7.09 -16.97 -27.33
C VAL A 164 8.05 -16.48 -28.42
N LEU A 165 7.85 -15.23 -28.84
CA LEU A 165 8.77 -14.48 -29.69
C LEU A 165 9.86 -13.83 -28.82
N ARG A 166 11.10 -13.80 -29.31
CA ARG A 166 12.24 -13.17 -28.62
C ARG A 166 12.84 -12.07 -29.50
N PHE A 167 12.70 -10.82 -29.08
CA PHE A 167 13.24 -9.66 -29.81
C PHE A 167 14.37 -9.02 -29.02
N VAL A 168 15.52 -8.83 -29.65
CA VAL A 168 16.66 -8.14 -29.05
C VAL A 168 16.62 -6.67 -29.45
N VAL A 169 16.60 -5.79 -28.46
CA VAL A 169 16.52 -4.33 -28.62
C VAL A 169 17.66 -3.65 -27.86
N PRO A 170 18.16 -2.49 -28.31
CA PRO A 170 19.12 -1.72 -27.54
C PRO A 170 18.49 -1.17 -26.26
N VAL A 171 19.18 -1.27 -25.11
CA VAL A 171 18.73 -0.63 -23.85
C VAL A 171 18.75 0.90 -23.98
N THR A 172 19.58 1.44 -24.88
CA THR A 172 19.68 2.87 -25.16
C THR A 172 18.43 3.48 -25.77
N ASP A 173 17.57 2.66 -26.37
CA ASP A 173 16.33 3.14 -26.98
C ASP A 173 15.25 3.42 -25.92
N PHE A 174 15.45 2.97 -24.67
CA PHE A 174 14.49 3.16 -23.58
C PHE A 174 14.71 4.52 -22.90
N PRO A 175 13.66 5.31 -22.68
CA PRO A 175 13.75 6.61 -22.00
C PRO A 175 13.97 6.49 -20.49
N PHE A 176 14.07 5.26 -19.96
CA PHE A 176 14.22 4.95 -18.54
C PHE A 176 15.13 3.71 -18.36
N PRO A 177 15.69 3.50 -17.14
CA PRO A 177 16.48 2.32 -16.85
C PRO A 177 15.65 1.05 -17.04
N VAL A 178 16.14 0.13 -17.89
CA VAL A 178 15.55 -1.21 -18.00
C VAL A 178 16.30 -2.15 -17.07
N THR A 179 15.61 -2.68 -16.06
CA THR A 179 16.08 -3.83 -15.28
C THR A 179 15.40 -5.12 -15.76
N GLU A 180 15.92 -6.27 -15.33
CA GLU A 180 15.25 -7.55 -15.58
C GLU A 180 13.80 -7.48 -15.11
N ASN A 181 12.89 -7.96 -15.95
CA ASN A 181 11.44 -7.97 -15.71
C ASN A 181 10.76 -6.59 -15.49
N ALA A 182 11.47 -5.48 -15.68
CA ALA A 182 10.90 -4.13 -15.57
C ALA A 182 9.76 -3.85 -16.58
N LEU A 183 9.74 -4.58 -17.70
CA LEU A 183 8.84 -4.35 -18.82
C LEU A 183 7.66 -5.33 -18.87
N ILE A 184 7.50 -6.18 -17.84
CA ILE A 184 6.40 -7.15 -17.79
C ILE A 184 5.05 -6.44 -17.91
N GLY A 185 4.19 -6.94 -18.78
CA GLY A 185 2.82 -6.47 -18.94
C GLY A 185 2.68 -5.20 -19.80
N LEU A 186 3.78 -4.60 -20.27
CA LEU A 186 3.72 -3.47 -21.18
C LEU A 186 3.25 -3.91 -22.57
N ARG A 187 2.39 -3.08 -23.18
CA ARG A 187 1.94 -3.27 -24.57
C ARG A 187 3.07 -2.91 -25.52
N THR A 188 3.25 -3.74 -26.55
CA THR A 188 4.20 -3.53 -27.64
C THR A 188 3.44 -3.59 -28.97
N THR A 189 3.55 -2.54 -29.78
CA THR A 189 3.04 -2.54 -31.16
C THR A 189 4.18 -2.51 -32.15
N GLY A 190 3.96 -2.77 -33.44
CA GLY A 190 4.99 -2.63 -34.46
C GLY A 190 4.54 -3.14 -35.81
N THR A 191 5.39 -2.95 -36.82
CA THR A 191 5.15 -3.49 -38.17
C THR A 191 6.37 -4.27 -38.63
N LEU A 192 6.17 -5.55 -38.92
CA LEU A 192 7.20 -6.41 -39.50
C LEU A 192 7.13 -6.24 -41.03
N VAL A 193 8.21 -5.75 -41.65
CA VAL A 193 8.30 -5.57 -43.11
C VAL A 193 9.24 -6.61 -43.72
N HIS A 194 8.73 -7.46 -44.62
CA HIS A 194 9.51 -8.52 -45.24
C HIS A 194 10.59 -7.92 -46.18
N LYS A 195 11.84 -8.35 -46.01
CA LYS A 195 13.02 -7.71 -46.63
C LYS A 195 13.03 -7.74 -48.16
N THR A 196 12.37 -8.71 -48.80
CA THR A 196 12.46 -8.90 -50.26
C THR A 196 11.23 -8.48 -51.04
N ASN A 197 10.03 -8.56 -50.45
CA ASN A 197 8.77 -8.29 -51.16
C ASN A 197 7.97 -7.13 -50.52
N GLY A 198 8.45 -6.58 -49.40
CA GLY A 198 7.84 -5.44 -48.72
C GLY A 198 6.49 -5.72 -48.05
N SER A 199 6.04 -6.98 -48.00
CA SER A 199 4.79 -7.32 -47.29
C SER A 199 4.92 -7.00 -45.80
N THR A 200 3.81 -6.61 -45.18
CA THR A 200 3.80 -6.17 -43.78
C THR A 200 2.93 -7.08 -42.92
N LEU A 201 3.34 -7.30 -41.67
CA LEU A 201 2.53 -7.94 -40.63
C LEU A 201 2.45 -6.99 -39.43
N PRO A 202 1.25 -6.65 -38.94
CA PRO A 202 1.08 -5.81 -37.77
C PRO A 202 1.28 -6.63 -36.48
N LEU A 203 2.10 -6.12 -35.57
CA LEU A 203 2.27 -6.65 -34.23
C LEU A 203 1.53 -5.74 -33.24
N ASP A 204 0.67 -6.33 -32.42
CA ASP A 204 0.07 -5.69 -31.24
C ASP A 204 -0.03 -6.73 -30.12
N SER A 205 0.90 -6.69 -29.18
CA SER A 205 1.10 -7.76 -28.20
C SER A 205 1.53 -7.20 -26.84
N VAL A 206 1.86 -8.10 -25.91
CA VAL A 206 2.29 -7.79 -24.56
C VAL A 206 3.63 -8.47 -24.26
N ILE A 207 4.48 -7.76 -23.53
CA ILE A 207 5.76 -8.27 -23.05
C ILE A 207 5.52 -9.20 -21.85
N LYS A 208 5.80 -10.49 -22.04
CA LYS A 208 5.72 -11.51 -20.99
C LYS A 208 6.80 -11.30 -19.93
N ARG A 209 8.01 -10.96 -20.37
CA ARG A 209 9.19 -10.63 -19.56
C ARG A 209 10.29 -10.00 -20.40
N ASN A 210 11.28 -9.39 -19.74
CA ASN A 210 12.47 -8.89 -20.40
C ASN A 210 13.75 -9.32 -19.68
N GLU A 211 14.78 -9.67 -20.44
CA GLU A 211 16.11 -10.05 -19.95
C GLU A 211 17.11 -8.96 -20.34
N VAL A 212 17.83 -8.36 -19.39
CA VAL A 212 18.86 -7.34 -19.69
C VAL A 212 20.21 -8.01 -19.81
N ARG A 213 20.93 -7.77 -20.91
CA ARG A 213 22.23 -8.38 -21.17
C ARG A 213 23.38 -7.44 -20.83
N PRO A 214 24.56 -7.97 -20.44
CA PRO A 214 25.76 -7.17 -20.15
C PRO A 214 26.28 -6.34 -21.34
N ASP A 215 25.88 -6.70 -22.56
CA ASP A 215 26.28 -6.04 -23.82
C ASP A 215 25.48 -4.77 -24.14
N GLY A 216 24.56 -4.36 -23.27
CA GLY A 216 23.72 -3.18 -23.47
C GLY A 216 22.48 -3.42 -24.31
N THR A 217 22.11 -4.69 -24.55
CA THR A 217 20.84 -5.07 -25.18
C THR A 217 19.85 -5.66 -24.17
N ALA A 218 18.56 -5.59 -24.47
CA ALA A 218 17.51 -6.30 -23.76
C ALA A 218 16.82 -7.29 -24.70
N VAL A 219 16.46 -8.47 -24.18
CA VAL A 219 15.59 -9.41 -24.86
C VAL A 219 14.17 -9.20 -24.37
N LEU A 220 13.29 -8.75 -25.26
CA LEU A 220 11.85 -8.73 -25.05
C LEU A 220 11.28 -10.11 -25.37
N VAL A 221 10.63 -10.72 -24.39
CA VAL A 221 9.88 -11.98 -24.57
C VAL A 221 8.42 -11.61 -24.74
N ILE A 222 7.88 -11.85 -25.93
CA ILE A 222 6.58 -11.30 -26.38
C ILE A 222 5.65 -12.46 -26.77
N TYR A 223 4.36 -12.31 -26.47
CA TYR A 223 3.35 -13.29 -26.89
C TYR A 223 3.12 -13.22 -28.41
N PRO A 224 3.01 -14.36 -29.11
CA PRO A 224 2.59 -14.35 -30.51
C PRO A 224 1.15 -13.85 -30.64
N THR A 225 0.79 -13.32 -31.82
CA THR A 225 -0.57 -12.89 -32.17
C THR A 225 -1.06 -13.67 -33.39
N ASP A 226 -2.33 -13.56 -33.76
CA ASP A 226 -2.86 -14.20 -34.96
C ASP A 226 -2.21 -13.65 -36.25
N ASP A 227 -1.93 -12.33 -36.28
CA ASP A 227 -1.23 -11.67 -37.38
C ASP A 227 0.30 -11.91 -37.38
N VAL A 228 0.88 -12.17 -36.21
CA VAL A 228 2.31 -12.47 -36.01
C VAL A 228 2.44 -13.75 -35.17
N PRO A 229 2.16 -14.92 -35.77
CA PRO A 229 2.19 -16.20 -35.07
C PRO A 229 3.62 -16.60 -34.70
N LEU A 230 3.76 -17.71 -33.96
CA LEU A 230 5.08 -18.23 -33.58
C LEU A 230 5.85 -18.74 -34.82
N ALA A 231 6.70 -17.88 -35.40
CA ALA A 231 7.52 -18.18 -36.58
C ALA A 231 8.89 -17.49 -36.51
N ASP A 232 9.82 -17.89 -37.39
CA ASP A 232 11.10 -17.21 -37.54
C ASP A 232 10.93 -15.97 -38.43
N TYR A 233 11.17 -14.80 -37.84
CA TYR A 233 11.08 -13.50 -38.51
C TYR A 233 12.44 -12.92 -38.92
N GLY A 234 13.49 -13.74 -39.03
CA GLY A 234 14.82 -13.30 -39.47
C GLY A 234 14.85 -12.55 -40.82
N ASN A 235 13.89 -12.85 -41.70
CA ASN A 235 13.72 -12.20 -43.01
C ASN A 235 12.89 -10.90 -43.00
N TYR A 236 12.50 -10.41 -41.82
CA TYR A 236 11.75 -9.17 -41.65
C TYR A 236 12.61 -8.08 -41.01
N ASN A 237 12.37 -6.83 -41.40
CA ASN A 237 12.75 -5.64 -40.65
C ASN A 237 11.65 -5.34 -39.65
N LEU A 238 12.01 -4.96 -38.42
CA LEU A 238 11.04 -4.79 -37.35
C LEU A 238 11.44 -3.58 -36.50
N VAL A 239 10.49 -2.66 -36.36
CA VAL A 239 10.48 -1.58 -35.39
C VAL A 239 9.28 -1.83 -34.48
N VAL A 240 9.50 -1.79 -33.16
CA VAL A 240 8.44 -1.94 -32.18
C VAL A 240 8.30 -0.68 -31.35
N THR A 241 7.07 -0.29 -31.06
CA THR A 241 6.72 0.78 -30.14
C THR A 241 6.35 0.18 -28.79
N ILE A 242 7.01 0.61 -27.72
CA ILE A 242 6.69 0.21 -26.34
C ILE A 242 5.79 1.28 -25.75
N HIS A 243 4.65 0.87 -25.19
CA HIS A 243 3.68 1.78 -24.58
C HIS A 243 3.83 1.78 -23.06
N PRO A 244 3.57 2.92 -22.38
CA PRO A 244 3.54 2.99 -20.92
C PRO A 244 2.55 1.99 -20.32
N PRO A 245 2.77 1.54 -19.06
CA PRO A 245 1.73 0.85 -18.34
C PRO A 245 0.58 1.83 -18.23
N GLN A 246 -0.54 1.54 -18.86
CA GLN A 246 -1.69 2.41 -18.72
C GLN A 246 -2.12 2.33 -17.25
N PRO A 247 -2.08 3.43 -16.46
CA PRO A 247 -2.95 3.48 -15.30
C PRO A 247 -4.37 3.12 -15.79
N LEU A 248 -5.21 2.53 -14.94
CA LEU A 248 -6.65 2.39 -15.19
C LEU A 248 -7.35 3.78 -15.23
N LYS A 249 -6.74 4.75 -15.94
CA LYS A 249 -7.13 6.14 -16.19
C LYS A 249 -7.44 6.40 -17.66
N LYS A 250 -7.52 5.37 -18.50
CA LYS A 250 -8.13 5.51 -19.82
C LYS A 250 -9.28 4.52 -19.91
N PHE A 251 -10.46 5.07 -20.18
CA PHE A 251 -11.68 4.34 -20.53
C PHE A 251 -11.31 3.13 -21.37
N VAL A 252 -11.57 1.92 -20.88
CA VAL A 252 -11.51 0.75 -21.77
C VAL A 252 -12.83 0.77 -22.54
N SER A 253 -12.86 1.54 -23.63
CA SER A 253 -13.87 1.38 -24.66
C SER A 253 -13.61 0.07 -25.37
N VAL A 254 -14.12 -0.99 -24.75
CA VAL A 254 -14.13 -2.31 -25.33
C VAL A 254 -15.26 -2.37 -26.36
N ASN A 255 -14.97 -2.05 -27.62
CA ASN A 255 -15.91 -2.34 -28.71
C ASN A 255 -15.96 -3.87 -28.91
N VAL A 256 -16.84 -4.52 -28.16
CA VAL A 256 -17.11 -5.95 -28.31
C VAL A 256 -18.03 -6.16 -29.50
N GLU A 257 -17.48 -6.52 -30.66
CA GLU A 257 -18.33 -7.06 -31.73
C GLU A 257 -18.60 -8.55 -31.51
N ALA A 258 -19.90 -8.88 -31.46
CA ALA A 258 -20.49 -10.22 -31.50
C ALA A 258 -20.19 -11.16 -30.31
N GLY A 259 -21.20 -11.37 -29.45
CA GLY A 259 -21.29 -12.48 -28.52
C GLY A 259 -22.75 -12.91 -28.31
N GLN A 260 -23.00 -14.22 -28.20
CA GLN A 260 -24.34 -14.77 -27.96
C GLN A 260 -24.87 -14.38 -26.58
N VAL A 261 -26.19 -14.15 -26.51
CA VAL A 261 -26.90 -13.86 -25.26
C VAL A 261 -27.52 -15.15 -24.73
N GLU A 262 -27.04 -15.61 -23.57
CA GLU A 262 -27.69 -16.68 -22.81
C GLU A 262 -28.62 -16.06 -21.77
N THR A 263 -29.92 -15.95 -22.08
CA THR A 263 -30.91 -15.58 -21.07
C THR A 263 -31.16 -16.78 -20.16
N ASN A 264 -30.56 -16.78 -18.97
CA ASN A 264 -30.91 -17.76 -17.94
C ASN A 264 -31.98 -17.15 -17.03
N VAL A 265 -33.24 -17.50 -17.31
CA VAL A 265 -34.45 -17.02 -16.61
C VAL A 265 -34.44 -17.22 -15.07
N PRO A 266 -33.70 -18.17 -14.45
CA PRO A 266 -33.74 -18.33 -13.00
C PRO A 266 -33.07 -17.20 -12.19
N GLU A 267 -32.10 -16.47 -12.75
CA GLU A 267 -31.26 -15.52 -11.98
C GLU A 267 -31.67 -14.04 -12.13
N GLY A 268 -32.60 -13.69 -13.03
CA GLY A 268 -33.04 -12.30 -13.22
C GLY A 268 -31.94 -11.32 -13.66
N VAL A 269 -30.96 -11.81 -14.43
CA VAL A 269 -29.79 -11.06 -14.90
C VAL A 269 -29.61 -11.20 -16.41
N ILE A 270 -28.89 -10.26 -17.02
CA ILE A 270 -28.47 -10.34 -18.42
C ILE A 270 -27.03 -10.86 -18.46
N LYS A 271 -26.75 -11.88 -19.28
CA LYS A 271 -25.41 -12.41 -19.50
C LYS A 271 -24.89 -11.95 -20.87
N LEU A 272 -23.76 -11.25 -20.87
CA LEU A 272 -23.11 -10.72 -22.05
C LEU A 272 -21.80 -11.49 -22.27
N VAL A 273 -21.69 -12.22 -23.38
CA VAL A 273 -20.46 -12.94 -23.71
C VAL A 273 -19.52 -12.01 -24.45
N VAL A 274 -18.30 -11.88 -23.93
CA VAL A 274 -17.25 -11.01 -24.44
C VAL A 274 -16.04 -11.87 -24.84
N PRO A 275 -15.45 -11.70 -26.03
CA PRO A 275 -14.26 -12.46 -26.45
C PRO A 275 -13.02 -12.15 -25.60
N VAL A 276 -11.90 -12.86 -25.86
CA VAL A 276 -10.61 -12.78 -25.11
C VAL A 276 -9.83 -11.50 -25.40
N GLU A 277 -9.76 -11.12 -26.67
CA GLU A 277 -8.98 -9.99 -27.20
C GLU A 277 -9.34 -8.57 -26.72
N PRO A 278 -10.56 -8.26 -26.23
CA PRO A 278 -10.91 -6.89 -25.90
C PRO A 278 -10.24 -6.33 -24.64
N PHE A 279 -9.64 -7.16 -23.80
CA PHE A 279 -9.13 -6.73 -22.50
C PHE A 279 -7.60 -6.57 -22.53
N PRO A 280 -7.05 -5.39 -22.20
CA PRO A 280 -5.61 -5.14 -22.22
C PRO A 280 -4.86 -5.81 -21.04
N PHE A 281 -5.52 -6.68 -20.27
CA PHE A 281 -4.98 -7.37 -19.10
C PHE A 281 -5.66 -8.74 -18.91
N PRO A 282 -4.97 -9.73 -18.31
CA PRO A 282 -5.55 -11.02 -18.02
C PRO A 282 -6.69 -10.90 -16.99
N LEU A 283 -7.87 -11.44 -17.34
CA LEU A 283 -9.02 -11.48 -16.45
C LEU A 283 -9.02 -12.73 -15.57
N ARG A 284 -9.42 -12.56 -14.31
CA ARG A 284 -9.83 -13.64 -13.41
C ARG A 284 -11.33 -13.53 -13.13
N GLU A 285 -11.94 -14.58 -12.59
CA GLU A 285 -13.31 -14.49 -12.06
C GLU A 285 -13.45 -13.29 -11.11
N ASP A 286 -14.58 -12.59 -11.21
CA ASP A 286 -14.92 -11.40 -10.41
C ASP A 286 -13.97 -10.19 -10.51
N THR A 287 -13.00 -10.19 -11.42
CA THR A 287 -12.09 -9.05 -11.66
C THR A 287 -12.82 -7.77 -12.08
N LEU A 288 -13.92 -7.91 -12.83
CA LEU A 288 -14.72 -6.79 -13.37
C LEU A 288 -15.95 -6.47 -12.53
N LYS A 289 -16.10 -7.11 -11.36
CA LYS A 289 -17.24 -6.92 -10.47
C LYS A 289 -17.31 -5.48 -9.97
N LYS A 290 -18.53 -4.94 -9.89
CA LYS A 290 -18.86 -3.54 -9.54
C LYS A 290 -18.42 -2.48 -10.55
N LEU A 291 -17.82 -2.86 -11.67
CA LEU A 291 -17.51 -1.91 -12.72
C LEU A 291 -18.78 -1.53 -13.47
N ARG A 292 -18.87 -0.26 -13.90
CA ARG A 292 -19.96 0.21 -14.76
C ARG A 292 -19.71 -0.27 -16.18
N VAL A 293 -20.77 -0.66 -16.87
CA VAL A 293 -20.76 -1.02 -18.29
C VAL A 293 -21.84 -0.22 -19.00
N THR A 294 -21.43 0.53 -20.03
CA THR A 294 -22.36 1.20 -20.94
C THR A 294 -22.28 0.58 -22.31
N GLY A 295 -23.29 0.76 -23.15
CA GLY A 295 -23.19 0.36 -24.54
C GLY A 295 -24.47 0.54 -25.33
N THR A 296 -24.39 0.29 -26.63
CA THR A 296 -25.55 0.30 -27.51
C THR A 296 -25.85 -1.10 -28.03
N LEU A 297 -27.11 -1.50 -27.98
CA LEU A 297 -27.63 -2.74 -28.56
C LEU A 297 -28.36 -2.38 -29.86
N THR A 298 -27.92 -2.86 -31.01
CA THR A 298 -28.57 -2.61 -32.30
C THR A 298 -29.18 -3.90 -32.85
N HIS A 299 -30.49 -3.94 -33.02
CA HIS A 299 -31.18 -5.10 -33.59
C HIS A 299 -30.79 -5.28 -35.07
N GLU A 300 -30.33 -6.47 -35.44
CA GLU A 300 -29.70 -6.73 -36.73
C GLU A 300 -30.61 -6.50 -37.94
N THR A 301 -31.91 -6.76 -37.79
CA THR A 301 -32.85 -6.72 -38.92
C THR A 301 -33.54 -5.37 -39.13
N ASN A 302 -33.81 -4.61 -38.06
CA ASN A 302 -34.61 -3.38 -38.12
C ASN A 302 -33.82 -2.13 -37.66
N GLY A 303 -32.57 -2.30 -37.21
CA GLY A 303 -31.68 -1.22 -36.80
C GLY A 303 -32.06 -0.51 -35.50
N THR A 304 -33.05 -1.00 -34.74
CA THR A 304 -33.46 -0.33 -33.49
C THR A 304 -32.35 -0.42 -32.45
N THR A 305 -32.03 0.71 -31.84
CA THR A 305 -30.98 0.82 -30.83
C THR A 305 -31.56 0.92 -29.41
N LEU A 306 -30.98 0.18 -28.47
CA LEU A 306 -31.22 0.31 -27.03
C LEU A 306 -29.92 0.73 -26.35
N GLN A 307 -30.02 1.52 -25.28
CA GLN A 307 -28.85 1.97 -24.53
C GLN A 307 -28.73 1.20 -23.22
N LEU A 308 -27.62 0.50 -23.04
CA LEU A 308 -27.26 -0.15 -21.79
C LEU A 308 -26.43 0.83 -20.96
N ASP A 309 -26.81 1.02 -19.71
CA ASP A 309 -26.02 1.67 -18.67
C ASP A 309 -26.25 0.91 -17.36
N SER A 310 -25.35 0.01 -17.01
CA SER A 310 -25.55 -0.96 -15.95
C SER A 310 -24.26 -1.21 -15.16
N VAL A 311 -24.33 -2.08 -14.16
CA VAL A 311 -23.20 -2.51 -13.32
C VAL A 311 -22.98 -4.00 -13.47
N ILE A 312 -21.71 -4.40 -13.58
CA ILE A 312 -21.29 -5.80 -13.64
C ILE A 312 -21.38 -6.41 -12.24
N LYS A 313 -22.32 -7.36 -12.05
CA LYS A 313 -22.50 -8.11 -10.81
C LYS A 313 -21.41 -9.14 -10.55
N ARG A 314 -20.92 -9.76 -11.63
CA ARG A 314 -19.79 -10.70 -11.66
C ARG A 314 -19.31 -10.91 -13.09
N ASN A 315 -18.11 -11.43 -13.25
CA ASN A 315 -17.62 -11.94 -14.54
C ASN A 315 -17.08 -13.36 -14.38
N GLU A 316 -17.41 -14.22 -15.35
CA GLU A 316 -17.00 -15.62 -15.41
C GLU A 316 -16.04 -15.80 -16.59
N VAL A 317 -14.83 -16.30 -16.35
CA VAL A 317 -13.83 -16.56 -17.42
C VAL A 317 -13.94 -18.02 -17.83
N ARG A 318 -14.31 -18.28 -19.09
CA ARG A 318 -14.49 -19.63 -19.63
C ARG A 318 -13.14 -20.22 -20.09
N PRO A 319 -13.00 -21.57 -20.14
CA PRO A 319 -11.78 -22.23 -20.62
C PRO A 319 -11.44 -21.95 -22.09
N ASP A 320 -12.44 -21.56 -22.89
CA ASP A 320 -12.26 -21.09 -24.28
C ASP A 320 -11.74 -19.64 -24.36
N GLY A 321 -11.51 -19.03 -23.19
CA GLY A 321 -11.00 -17.68 -23.03
C GLY A 321 -12.06 -16.57 -23.07
N THR A 322 -13.30 -16.88 -23.45
CA THR A 322 -14.38 -15.88 -23.42
C THR A 322 -14.73 -15.48 -21.98
N THR A 323 -15.13 -14.23 -21.78
CA THR A 323 -15.59 -13.71 -20.49
C THR A 323 -17.08 -13.43 -20.55
N VAL A 324 -17.84 -14.00 -19.63
CA VAL A 324 -19.27 -13.70 -19.47
C VAL A 324 -19.44 -12.59 -18.42
N LEU A 325 -19.97 -11.45 -18.82
CA LEU A 325 -20.38 -10.38 -17.90
C LEU A 325 -21.82 -10.60 -17.47
N VAL A 326 -22.05 -10.62 -16.16
CA VAL A 326 -23.39 -10.71 -15.58
C VAL A 326 -23.80 -9.32 -15.13
N VAL A 327 -24.84 -8.75 -15.74
CA VAL A 327 -25.28 -7.36 -15.50
C VAL A 327 -26.75 -7.29 -15.07
N SER A 328 -27.13 -6.21 -14.39
CA SER A 328 -28.54 -5.92 -14.11
C SER A 328 -29.29 -5.49 -15.38
N PRO A 329 -30.56 -5.87 -15.56
CA PRO A 329 -31.43 -5.24 -16.56
C PRO A 329 -31.64 -3.75 -16.21
N THR A 330 -31.87 -2.94 -17.23
CA THR A 330 -32.21 -1.50 -17.13
C THR A 330 -33.60 -1.25 -17.71
N ASP A 331 -34.16 -0.06 -17.52
CA ASP A 331 -35.45 0.31 -18.14
C ASP A 331 -35.36 0.28 -19.68
N ASP A 332 -34.21 0.68 -20.23
CA ASP A 332 -33.93 0.66 -21.68
C ASP A 332 -33.53 -0.73 -22.21
N VAL A 333 -33.02 -1.61 -21.34
CA VAL A 333 -32.61 -2.98 -21.65
C VAL A 333 -33.18 -3.96 -20.60
N PRO A 334 -34.49 -4.28 -20.68
CA PRO A 334 -35.15 -5.17 -19.73
C PRO A 334 -34.74 -6.64 -19.88
N LEU A 335 -35.30 -7.54 -19.07
CA LEU A 335 -35.10 -8.98 -19.26
C LEU A 335 -35.86 -9.46 -20.52
N ALA A 336 -35.16 -9.59 -21.64
CA ALA A 336 -35.70 -10.10 -22.90
C ALA A 336 -34.68 -10.97 -23.65
N ASN A 337 -35.12 -11.62 -24.74
CA ASN A 337 -34.21 -12.33 -25.64
C ASN A 337 -33.56 -11.34 -26.61
N TYR A 338 -32.23 -11.25 -26.56
CA TYR A 338 -31.44 -10.34 -27.38
C TYR A 338 -30.51 -11.05 -28.38
N GLN A 339 -30.81 -12.31 -28.75
CA GLN A 339 -30.01 -13.08 -29.70
C GLN A 339 -29.80 -12.42 -31.07
N ASN A 340 -30.70 -11.51 -31.48
CA ASN A 340 -30.63 -10.78 -32.77
C ASN A 340 -30.15 -9.33 -32.61
N TYR A 341 -29.49 -8.99 -31.50
CA TYR A 341 -28.89 -7.68 -31.28
C TYR A 341 -27.37 -7.76 -31.35
N LYS A 342 -26.76 -6.80 -32.05
CA LYS A 342 -25.34 -6.51 -31.94
C LYS A 342 -25.11 -5.54 -30.79
N TRP A 343 -23.97 -5.65 -30.14
CA TRP A 343 -23.65 -4.86 -28.95
C TRP A 343 -22.38 -4.07 -29.23
N ALA A 344 -22.27 -2.88 -28.67
CA ALA A 344 -21.04 -2.12 -28.58
C ALA A 344 -20.93 -1.64 -27.14
N LEU A 345 -20.04 -2.25 -26.36
CA LEU A 345 -19.93 -2.01 -24.93
C LEU A 345 -18.78 -1.05 -24.60
N THR A 346 -18.74 -0.55 -23.38
CA THR A 346 -17.63 0.23 -22.81
C THR A 346 -17.66 -0.05 -21.33
N ILE A 347 -16.56 -0.58 -20.80
CA ILE A 347 -16.43 -0.90 -19.38
C ILE A 347 -15.63 0.23 -18.73
N HIS A 348 -16.22 0.82 -17.70
CA HIS A 348 -15.65 1.94 -16.99
C HIS A 348 -14.89 1.42 -15.78
N SER A 349 -13.66 1.91 -15.60
CA SER A 349 -12.88 1.75 -14.36
C SER A 349 -13.72 2.22 -13.15
N PRO A 350 -13.57 1.64 -11.94
CA PRO A 350 -14.28 2.17 -10.79
C PRO A 350 -13.70 3.56 -10.58
N VAL A 351 -14.54 4.59 -10.68
CA VAL A 351 -14.16 5.92 -10.21
C VAL A 351 -13.98 5.75 -8.71
N PRO A 352 -12.76 5.81 -8.15
CA PRO A 352 -12.66 5.95 -6.71
C PRO A 352 -13.38 7.27 -6.43
N ILE A 353 -14.39 7.24 -5.56
CA ILE A 353 -14.77 8.47 -4.89
C ILE A 353 -13.52 8.85 -4.10
N GLY A 354 -12.68 9.70 -4.71
CA GLY A 354 -11.43 10.13 -4.10
C GLY A 354 -11.71 10.90 -2.81
N ASP A 355 -10.66 11.22 -2.07
CA ASP A 355 -10.78 12.19 -0.98
C ASP A 355 -11.40 13.48 -1.52
N PHE A 356 -12.59 13.82 -1.02
CA PHE A 356 -13.29 15.06 -1.35
C PHE A 356 -13.66 15.77 -0.05
N ASP A 357 -13.49 17.09 -0.02
CA ASP A 357 -13.94 17.88 1.12
C ASP A 357 -15.47 17.81 1.24
N PRO A 358 -16.04 17.78 2.46
CA PRO A 358 -17.48 17.83 2.64
C PRO A 358 -18.08 19.00 1.85
N PHE A 359 -19.01 18.70 0.94
CA PHE A 359 -19.64 19.71 0.09
C PHE A 359 -21.13 19.79 0.37
N THR A 360 -21.69 20.98 0.14
CA THR A 360 -23.09 21.28 0.44
C THR A 360 -23.85 21.57 -0.83
N THR A 361 -25.06 21.01 -0.93
CA THR A 361 -25.93 21.11 -2.09
C THR A 361 -27.36 21.40 -1.68
N THR A 362 -28.07 22.14 -2.54
CA THR A 362 -29.51 22.37 -2.41
C THR A 362 -30.26 21.19 -3.03
N VAL A 363 -31.34 20.75 -2.39
CA VAL A 363 -32.08 19.58 -2.90
C VAL A 363 -33.56 19.88 -3.10
N SER A 364 -34.14 19.26 -4.11
CA SER A 364 -35.59 19.26 -4.34
C SER A 364 -36.17 17.92 -3.90
N VAL A 365 -37.28 17.96 -3.15
CA VAL A 365 -37.94 16.74 -2.65
C VAL A 365 -38.91 16.24 -3.72
N LYS A 366 -38.60 15.13 -4.40
CA LYS A 366 -39.45 14.54 -5.44
C LYS A 366 -40.06 13.21 -4.96
N GLY A 367 -40.95 13.31 -3.97
CA GLY A 367 -41.89 12.24 -3.61
C GLY A 367 -41.37 11.14 -2.67
N LEU A 368 -42.31 10.64 -1.87
CA LEU A 368 -42.13 9.60 -0.87
C LEU A 368 -42.32 8.21 -1.48
N ASN A 369 -41.49 7.25 -1.10
CA ASN A 369 -41.81 5.84 -1.29
C ASN A 369 -42.18 5.21 0.06
N TRP A 370 -43.47 5.31 0.42
CA TRP A 370 -44.01 4.76 1.68
C TRP A 370 -43.76 3.26 1.85
N THR A 371 -43.59 2.54 0.74
CA THR A 371 -43.34 1.09 0.69
C THR A 371 -41.93 0.70 1.13
N GLU A 372 -40.93 1.57 0.96
CA GLU A 372 -39.51 1.27 1.28
C GLU A 372 -39.04 1.89 2.61
N GLY A 373 -39.82 2.80 3.20
CA GLY A 373 -39.47 3.47 4.46
C GLY A 373 -38.22 4.34 4.36
N VAL A 374 -38.00 5.03 3.23
CA VAL A 374 -36.81 5.83 2.94
C VAL A 374 -37.14 7.25 2.51
N LEU A 375 -36.20 8.17 2.71
CA LEU A 375 -36.26 9.55 2.19
C LEU A 375 -35.63 9.59 0.80
N ARG A 376 -36.24 10.34 -0.13
CA ARG A 376 -35.71 10.51 -1.50
C ARG A 376 -35.45 12.00 -1.76
N PHE A 377 -34.19 12.36 -1.92
CA PHE A 377 -33.75 13.71 -2.24
C PHE A 377 -33.24 13.78 -3.67
N VAL A 378 -33.68 14.78 -4.43
CA VAL A 378 -33.21 14.99 -5.80
C VAL A 378 -32.23 16.13 -5.80
N VAL A 379 -31.02 15.84 -6.26
CA VAL A 379 -29.87 16.75 -6.34
C VAL A 379 -29.53 16.95 -7.80
N ASN A 380 -29.09 18.15 -8.19
CA ASN A 380 -28.53 18.31 -9.53
C ASN A 380 -27.19 17.56 -9.59
N SER A 381 -26.97 16.76 -10.63
CA SER A 381 -25.71 16.00 -10.75
C SER A 381 -24.50 16.92 -10.90
N ASP A 382 -24.69 18.15 -11.38
CA ASP A 382 -23.65 19.17 -11.48
C ASP A 382 -23.25 19.78 -10.12
N ASP A 383 -24.05 19.59 -9.07
CA ASP A 383 -23.72 20.09 -7.72
C ASP A 383 -22.64 19.23 -7.04
N PHE A 384 -22.33 18.05 -7.60
CA PHE A 384 -21.30 17.16 -7.08
C PHE A 384 -19.93 17.59 -7.61
N PRO A 385 -18.87 17.66 -6.77
CA PRO A 385 -17.52 18.00 -7.22
C PRO A 385 -16.87 16.89 -8.08
N PHE A 386 -17.60 15.80 -8.31
CA PHE A 386 -17.21 14.65 -9.10
C PHE A 386 -18.44 14.07 -9.82
N ARG A 387 -18.20 13.34 -10.90
CA ARG A 387 -19.27 12.67 -11.64
C ARG A 387 -19.86 11.53 -10.80
N VAL A 388 -21.15 11.61 -10.48
CA VAL A 388 -21.88 10.55 -9.77
C VAL A 388 -22.30 9.45 -10.75
N ILE A 389 -22.08 8.20 -10.38
CA ILE A 389 -22.65 7.02 -11.03
C ILE A 389 -23.58 6.29 -10.05
N GLU A 390 -24.48 5.46 -10.56
CA GLU A 390 -25.41 4.68 -9.72
C GLU A 390 -24.67 3.92 -8.63
N ASP A 391 -25.22 3.95 -7.41
CA ASP A 391 -24.70 3.29 -6.21
C ASP A 391 -23.29 3.71 -5.73
N ALA A 392 -22.66 4.70 -6.36
CA ALA A 392 -21.37 5.20 -5.91
C ALA A 392 -21.43 5.79 -4.49
N LEU A 393 -22.51 6.49 -4.15
CA LEU A 393 -22.63 7.26 -2.92
C LEU A 393 -23.11 6.44 -1.71
N ILE A 394 -23.23 5.13 -1.85
CA ILE A 394 -23.67 4.23 -0.78
C ILE A 394 -22.79 4.42 0.47
N GLU A 395 -23.42 4.44 1.64
CA GLU A 395 -22.81 4.54 2.96
C GLU A 395 -22.12 5.87 3.29
N LEU A 396 -22.08 6.84 2.36
CA LEU A 396 -21.64 8.18 2.66
C LEU A 396 -22.58 8.86 3.66
N ARG A 397 -21.99 9.57 4.62
CA ARG A 397 -22.74 10.39 5.58
C ARG A 397 -23.33 11.59 4.85
N THR A 398 -24.58 11.87 5.17
CA THR A 398 -25.26 13.09 4.74
C THR A 398 -25.85 13.80 5.96
N THR A 399 -25.45 15.05 6.15
CA THR A 399 -26.05 15.94 7.16
C THR A 399 -26.90 16.98 6.45
N GLY A 400 -27.88 17.58 7.11
CA GLY A 400 -28.66 18.64 6.49
C GLY A 400 -29.60 19.35 7.45
N THR A 401 -30.06 20.51 7.02
CA THR A 401 -31.09 21.27 7.74
C THR A 401 -32.30 21.45 6.85
N LEU A 402 -33.46 21.00 7.32
CA LEU A 402 -34.76 21.23 6.71
C LEU A 402 -35.40 22.43 7.40
N VAL A 403 -35.71 23.50 6.67
CA VAL A 403 -36.39 24.71 7.19
C VAL A 403 -37.78 24.82 6.59
N HIS A 404 -38.82 24.78 7.41
CA HIS A 404 -40.20 24.88 6.94
C HIS A 404 -40.47 26.27 6.33
N LYS A 405 -41.02 26.31 5.11
CA LYS A 405 -41.13 27.51 4.28
C LYS A 405 -41.97 28.63 4.90
N THR A 406 -43.02 28.28 5.67
CA THR A 406 -43.95 29.26 6.24
C THR A 406 -43.73 29.60 7.71
N ASN A 407 -43.35 28.66 8.58
CA ASN A 407 -43.22 28.90 10.02
C ASN A 407 -41.76 28.89 10.51
N GLY A 408 -40.79 28.61 9.63
CA GLY A 408 -39.37 28.65 9.93
C GLY A 408 -38.86 27.53 10.85
N THR A 409 -39.67 26.53 11.18
CA THR A 409 -39.21 25.41 12.03
C THR A 409 -38.11 24.62 11.35
N THR A 410 -37.07 24.28 12.13
CA THR A 410 -35.89 23.58 11.62
C THR A 410 -35.84 22.14 12.09
N LEU A 411 -35.55 21.21 11.19
CA LEU A 411 -35.23 19.82 11.50
C LEU A 411 -33.81 19.51 11.03
N SER A 412 -33.04 18.80 11.86
CA SER A 412 -31.67 18.39 11.52
C SER A 412 -31.66 16.94 11.07
N LEU A 413 -31.13 16.72 9.87
CA LEU A 413 -30.85 15.41 9.30
C LEU A 413 -29.38 15.06 9.54
N ASP A 414 -29.11 13.89 10.09
CA ASP A 414 -27.78 13.28 10.11
C ASP A 414 -27.98 11.79 9.83
N SER A 415 -27.64 11.37 8.62
CA SER A 415 -28.02 10.07 8.08
C SER A 415 -26.97 9.54 7.10
N VAL A 416 -27.29 8.42 6.46
CA VAL A 416 -26.47 7.75 5.45
C VAL A 416 -27.26 7.51 4.18
N ILE A 417 -26.56 7.60 3.05
CA ILE A 417 -27.11 7.27 1.73
C ILE A 417 -27.17 5.75 1.59
N LYS A 418 -28.37 5.21 1.38
CA LYS A 418 -28.62 3.77 1.19
C LYS A 418 -28.33 3.33 -0.25
N ARG A 419 -28.64 4.20 -1.21
CA ARG A 419 -28.34 4.08 -2.64
C ARG A 419 -28.48 5.44 -3.31
N ASN A 420 -27.93 5.57 -4.52
CA ASN A 420 -28.19 6.73 -5.37
C ASN A 420 -28.54 6.29 -6.78
N GLU A 421 -29.55 6.91 -7.37
CA GLU A 421 -30.05 6.63 -8.72
C GLU A 421 -29.74 7.84 -9.60
N VAL A 422 -28.93 7.67 -10.65
CA VAL A 422 -28.61 8.74 -11.61
C VAL A 422 -29.66 8.72 -12.73
N ARG A 423 -30.30 9.86 -13.00
CA ARG A 423 -31.35 9.97 -14.02
C ARG A 423 -30.82 10.63 -15.30
N ALA A 424 -31.43 10.24 -16.42
CA ALA A 424 -31.15 10.84 -17.73
C ALA A 424 -31.47 12.35 -17.81
N ASP A 425 -32.28 12.88 -16.90
CA ASP A 425 -32.63 14.31 -16.83
C ASP A 425 -31.55 15.18 -16.14
N GLY A 426 -30.38 14.62 -15.85
CA GLY A 426 -29.27 15.32 -15.20
C GLY A 426 -29.38 15.37 -13.67
N THR A 427 -30.38 14.73 -13.07
CA THR A 427 -30.54 14.69 -11.61
C THR A 427 -30.05 13.39 -10.99
N THR A 428 -29.58 13.46 -9.74
CA THR A 428 -29.26 12.29 -8.92
C THR A 428 -30.26 12.19 -7.77
N VAL A 429 -30.91 11.03 -7.62
CA VAL A 429 -31.79 10.74 -6.48
C VAL A 429 -30.98 10.06 -5.38
N LEU A 430 -30.83 10.72 -4.24
CA LEU A 430 -30.27 10.13 -3.03
C LEU A 430 -31.38 9.45 -2.25
N VAL A 431 -31.23 8.16 -2.00
CA VAL A 431 -32.11 7.40 -1.12
C VAL A 431 -31.46 7.36 0.26
N VAL A 432 -32.00 8.12 1.20
CA VAL A 432 -31.41 8.36 2.53
C VAL A 432 -32.23 7.68 3.61
N ARG A 433 -31.57 7.16 4.66
CA ARG A 433 -32.27 6.57 5.79
C ARG A 433 -33.02 7.64 6.60
N PRO A 434 -34.27 7.41 7.02
CA PRO A 434 -34.96 8.33 7.92
C PRO A 434 -34.30 8.32 9.31
N THR A 435 -34.44 9.42 10.05
CA THR A 435 -33.97 9.55 11.43
C THR A 435 -35.16 9.81 12.37
N ASN A 436 -34.95 9.77 13.68
CA ASN A 436 -36.00 10.15 14.64
C ASN A 436 -36.40 11.63 14.53
N THR A 437 -35.47 12.49 14.12
CA THR A 437 -35.70 13.93 13.91
C THR A 437 -36.29 14.24 12.53
N VAL A 438 -36.02 13.39 11.54
CA VAL A 438 -36.51 13.48 10.17
C VAL A 438 -37.09 12.11 9.77
N PRO A 439 -38.28 11.74 10.29
CA PRO A 439 -38.93 10.48 9.96
C PRO A 439 -39.43 10.46 8.51
N VAL A 440 -39.97 9.34 8.05
CA VAL A 440 -40.62 9.28 6.73
C VAL A 440 -41.90 10.13 6.76
N ALA A 441 -41.83 11.35 6.22
CA ALA A 441 -42.92 12.30 6.13
C ALA A 441 -42.80 13.18 4.87
N ASP A 442 -43.85 13.92 4.52
CA ASP A 442 -43.80 14.84 3.38
C ASP A 442 -43.07 16.13 3.76
N TYR A 443 -41.94 16.37 3.09
CA TYR A 443 -41.09 17.54 3.30
C TYR A 443 -41.12 18.53 2.14
N ARG A 444 -42.13 18.46 1.25
CA ARG A 444 -42.28 19.43 0.13
C ARG A 444 -42.37 20.88 0.59
N ASP A 445 -42.87 21.12 1.80
CA ASP A 445 -42.99 22.46 2.40
C ASP A 445 -41.72 22.91 3.15
N TYR A 446 -40.62 22.17 3.03
CA TYR A 446 -39.32 22.53 3.61
C TYR A 446 -38.33 22.94 2.51
N ASN A 447 -37.47 23.89 2.83
CA ASN A 447 -36.22 24.13 2.10
C ASN A 447 -35.15 23.24 2.72
N LEU A 448 -34.40 22.51 1.89
CA LEU A 448 -33.42 21.55 2.37
C LEU A 448 -32.05 21.81 1.77
N VAL A 449 -31.07 21.86 2.66
CA VAL A 449 -29.65 21.92 2.34
C VAL A 449 -29.00 20.66 2.89
N LEU A 450 -28.34 19.89 2.04
CA LEU A 450 -27.61 18.69 2.42
C LEU A 450 -26.10 18.90 2.26
N THR A 451 -25.33 18.43 3.22
CA THR A 451 -23.88 18.27 3.14
C THR A 451 -23.57 16.78 3.01
N ILE A 452 -22.76 16.39 2.03
CA ILE A 452 -22.29 15.02 1.84
C ILE A 452 -20.83 14.96 2.27
N HIS A 453 -20.51 13.99 3.12
CA HIS A 453 -19.16 13.82 3.68
C HIS A 453 -18.43 12.67 2.99
N PRO A 454 -17.09 12.73 2.86
CA PRO A 454 -16.29 11.63 2.36
C PRO A 454 -16.36 10.39 3.26
N PRO A 455 -15.99 9.19 2.76
CA PRO A 455 -15.86 8.01 3.59
C PRO A 455 -14.77 8.26 4.65
N ALA A 456 -15.18 8.33 5.92
CA ALA A 456 -14.20 8.47 6.99
C ALA A 456 -13.49 7.12 7.20
N PRO A 457 -12.14 7.02 7.13
CA PRO A 457 -11.46 5.97 7.89
C PRO A 457 -11.87 6.13 9.36
N LEU A 458 -11.89 5.04 10.15
CA LEU A 458 -12.06 5.13 11.61
C LEU A 458 -10.89 5.94 12.18
N GLY A 459 -11.03 7.26 12.19
CA GLY A 459 -10.04 8.19 12.70
C GLY A 459 -10.00 8.16 14.22
N ASP A 460 -9.01 8.85 14.79
CA ASP A 460 -8.92 9.08 16.23
C ASP A 460 -10.19 9.81 16.72
N PHE A 461 -11.01 9.13 17.50
CA PHE A 461 -12.16 9.71 18.19
C PHE A 461 -11.98 9.63 19.70
N ALA A 462 -12.38 10.68 20.43
CA ALA A 462 -12.37 10.64 21.89
C ALA A 462 -13.37 9.58 22.39
N PRO A 463 -13.06 8.86 23.50
CA PRO A 463 -14.02 7.96 24.12
C PRO A 463 -15.37 8.64 24.36
N PHE A 464 -16.46 7.97 24.01
CA PHE A 464 -17.80 8.53 24.16
C PHE A 464 -18.77 7.51 24.75
N ASP A 465 -19.74 8.00 25.52
CA ASP A 465 -20.73 7.18 26.21
C ASP A 465 -21.97 6.96 25.35
N VAL A 466 -22.52 5.76 25.46
CA VAL A 466 -23.70 5.30 24.76
C VAL A 466 -24.62 4.62 25.77
N GLN A 467 -25.89 5.02 25.77
CA GLN A 467 -26.92 4.37 26.57
C GLN A 467 -27.38 3.09 25.86
N VAL A 468 -27.37 1.97 26.59
CA VAL A 468 -27.91 0.71 26.05
C VAL A 468 -29.42 0.70 26.24
N SER A 469 -30.16 0.60 25.15
CA SER A 469 -31.62 0.55 25.17
C SER A 469 -32.15 -0.84 25.54
N GLN A 470 -31.48 -1.90 25.06
CA GLN A 470 -31.84 -3.28 25.35
C GLN A 470 -30.60 -4.17 25.45
N PRO A 471 -30.27 -4.67 26.65
CA PRO A 471 -29.26 -5.71 26.81
C PRO A 471 -29.90 -7.10 26.63
N GLY A 472 -29.17 -8.00 25.99
CA GLY A 472 -29.56 -9.39 25.77
C GLY A 472 -28.35 -10.31 25.56
N THR A 473 -28.61 -11.57 25.25
CA THR A 473 -27.59 -12.59 25.02
C THR A 473 -27.80 -13.31 23.69
N GLY A 474 -26.72 -13.79 23.09
CA GLY A 474 -26.77 -14.72 21.96
C GLY A 474 -26.20 -16.06 22.39
N GLU A 475 -27.05 -16.98 22.86
CA GLU A 475 -26.62 -18.27 23.42
C GLU A 475 -25.79 -19.11 22.45
N ALA A 476 -26.21 -19.20 21.18
CA ALA A 476 -25.50 -19.95 20.15
C ALA A 476 -24.07 -19.47 19.90
N GLU A 477 -23.81 -18.18 20.11
CA GLU A 477 -22.50 -17.55 19.87
C GLU A 477 -21.74 -17.23 21.16
N ARG A 478 -22.34 -17.47 22.33
CA ARG A 478 -21.80 -17.13 23.64
C ARG A 478 -21.37 -15.66 23.75
N VAL A 479 -22.24 -14.74 23.32
CA VAL A 479 -22.01 -13.28 23.31
C VAL A 479 -23.10 -12.49 24.04
N ILE A 480 -22.74 -11.30 24.52
CA ILE A 480 -23.69 -10.28 24.98
C ILE A 480 -24.11 -9.43 23.78
N ARG A 481 -25.39 -9.07 23.69
CA ARG A 481 -25.94 -8.23 22.62
C ARG A 481 -26.50 -6.96 23.25
N LEU A 482 -25.95 -5.82 22.87
CA LEU A 482 -26.36 -4.51 23.39
C LEU A 482 -26.97 -3.71 22.25
N VAL A 483 -28.27 -3.43 22.30
CA VAL A 483 -28.91 -2.51 21.36
C VAL A 483 -28.60 -1.09 21.84
N VAL A 484 -28.03 -0.28 20.96
CA VAL A 484 -27.67 1.11 21.24
C VAL A 484 -28.17 2.04 20.13
N PRO A 485 -28.57 3.29 20.44
CA PRO A 485 -28.89 4.28 19.41
C PRO A 485 -27.64 4.67 18.63
N VAL A 486 -27.76 4.97 17.33
CA VAL A 486 -26.62 5.44 16.52
C VAL A 486 -26.29 6.92 16.72
N GLY A 487 -27.23 7.71 17.27
CA GLY A 487 -27.07 9.16 17.46
C GLY A 487 -25.83 9.62 18.27
N PRO A 488 -25.41 8.91 19.33
CA PRO A 488 -24.21 9.26 20.10
C PRO A 488 -22.88 9.00 19.38
N PHE A 489 -22.87 8.29 18.25
CA PHE A 489 -21.63 7.97 17.54
C PHE A 489 -21.13 9.18 16.76
N PRO A 490 -19.85 9.59 16.91
CA PRO A 490 -19.30 10.75 16.20
C PRO A 490 -19.01 10.46 14.72
N PHE A 491 -19.31 9.25 14.24
CA PHE A 491 -19.07 8.79 12.88
C PHE A 491 -20.18 7.82 12.42
N PRO A 492 -20.36 7.60 11.10
CA PRO A 492 -21.34 6.67 10.58
C PRO A 492 -21.07 5.23 11.03
N VAL A 493 -22.11 4.55 11.48
CA VAL A 493 -22.03 3.14 11.90
C VAL A 493 -22.63 2.24 10.82
N ALA A 494 -21.78 1.68 9.96
CA ALA A 494 -22.14 0.60 9.04
C ALA A 494 -21.93 -0.76 9.72
N GLU A 495 -22.31 -1.84 9.03
CA GLU A 495 -22.11 -3.19 9.56
C GLU A 495 -20.61 -3.45 9.76
N ASN A 496 -20.25 -4.01 10.91
CA ASN A 496 -18.87 -4.32 11.30
C ASN A 496 -17.91 -3.12 11.45
N THR A 497 -18.36 -1.87 11.28
CA THR A 497 -17.51 -0.68 11.47
C THR A 497 -16.91 -0.59 12.88
N LEU A 498 -17.61 -1.06 13.91
CA LEU A 498 -17.17 -0.98 15.31
C LEU A 498 -16.39 -2.21 15.77
N LYS A 499 -16.15 -3.17 14.87
CA LYS A 499 -15.49 -4.43 15.20
C LYS A 499 -14.08 -4.18 15.73
N GLY A 500 -13.77 -4.77 16.88
CA GLY A 500 -12.45 -4.70 17.52
C GLY A 500 -12.25 -3.47 18.42
N LEU A 501 -13.22 -2.56 18.51
CA LEU A 501 -13.16 -1.44 19.46
C LEU A 501 -13.40 -1.92 20.90
N ARG A 502 -12.76 -1.23 21.86
CA ARG A 502 -12.96 -1.48 23.29
C ARG A 502 -14.25 -0.82 23.76
N ILE A 503 -14.97 -1.53 24.61
CA ILE A 503 -16.20 -1.08 25.25
C ILE A 503 -16.05 -1.24 26.76
N THR A 504 -16.09 -0.13 27.49
CA THR A 504 -16.13 -0.14 28.96
C THR A 504 -17.50 0.30 29.43
N GLY A 505 -17.93 -0.02 30.65
CA GLY A 505 -19.24 0.43 31.13
C GLY A 505 -19.56 -0.02 32.53
N THR A 506 -20.66 0.50 33.07
CA THR A 506 -21.21 0.06 34.35
C THR A 506 -22.66 -0.40 34.13
N LEU A 507 -22.95 -1.62 34.60
CA LEU A 507 -24.28 -2.20 34.66
C LEU A 507 -24.81 -1.97 36.08
N THR A 508 -25.84 -1.16 36.26
CA THR A 508 -26.46 -0.93 37.58
C THR A 508 -27.81 -1.63 37.66
N HIS A 509 -27.99 -2.54 38.61
CA HIS A 509 -29.25 -3.24 38.79
C HIS A 509 -30.34 -2.28 39.27
N LYS A 510 -31.49 -2.25 38.57
CA LYS A 510 -32.52 -1.21 38.71
C LYS A 510 -33.16 -1.13 40.10
N THR A 511 -33.17 -2.22 40.87
CA THR A 511 -33.89 -2.28 42.17
C THR A 511 -33.01 -2.24 43.41
N ASN A 512 -31.79 -2.80 43.37
CA ASN A 512 -30.90 -2.91 44.54
C ASN A 512 -29.61 -2.10 44.37
N GLY A 513 -29.40 -1.46 43.20
CA GLY A 513 -28.27 -0.58 42.94
C GLY A 513 -26.91 -1.29 42.80
N THR A 514 -26.87 -2.62 42.79
CA THR A 514 -25.60 -3.36 42.63
C THR A 514 -25.01 -3.11 41.25
N THR A 515 -23.71 -2.84 41.19
CA THR A 515 -23.01 -2.53 39.95
C THR A 515 -22.12 -3.69 39.50
N LEU A 516 -22.08 -3.92 38.19
CA LEU A 516 -21.08 -4.77 37.52
C LEU A 516 -20.28 -3.90 36.56
N SER A 517 -18.99 -4.17 36.43
CA SER A 517 -18.11 -3.44 35.52
C SER A 517 -17.92 -4.22 34.22
N LEU A 518 -18.29 -3.62 33.10
CA LEU A 518 -18.02 -4.16 31.77
C LEU A 518 -16.70 -3.57 31.26
N ASP A 519 -15.75 -4.42 30.89
CA ASP A 519 -14.55 -4.03 30.17
C ASP A 519 -14.26 -5.11 29.13
N SER A 520 -14.69 -4.87 27.89
CA SER A 520 -14.76 -5.88 26.84
C SER A 520 -14.52 -5.26 25.46
N PHE A 521 -14.75 -6.05 24.41
CA PHE A 521 -14.56 -5.66 23.02
C PHE A 521 -15.77 -6.02 22.18
N ILE A 522 -15.98 -5.21 21.16
CA ILE A 522 -17.04 -5.40 20.17
C ILE A 522 -16.56 -6.47 19.16
N LYS A 523 -17.15 -7.67 19.22
CA LYS A 523 -16.94 -8.77 18.27
C LYS A 523 -17.35 -8.37 16.85
N ARG A 524 -18.47 -7.67 16.75
CA ARG A 524 -19.03 -7.05 15.55
C ARG A 524 -20.16 -6.11 15.95
N ASN A 525 -20.58 -5.25 15.04
CA ASN A 525 -21.84 -4.53 15.18
C ASN A 525 -22.76 -4.80 13.99
N GLU A 526 -24.05 -4.90 14.28
CA GLU A 526 -25.10 -5.14 13.30
C GLU A 526 -25.87 -3.81 13.15
N ALA A 527 -25.73 -3.14 12.01
CA ALA A 527 -26.46 -1.90 11.75
C ALA A 527 -27.94 -2.22 11.47
N ARG A 528 -28.87 -1.58 12.18
CA ARG A 528 -30.31 -1.82 12.00
C ARG A 528 -30.98 -0.67 11.22
N PRO A 529 -32.15 -0.92 10.59
CA PRO A 529 -32.90 0.10 9.87
C PRO A 529 -33.52 1.18 10.77
N ASP A 530 -33.63 0.93 12.08
CA ASP A 530 -34.39 1.72 13.07
C ASP A 530 -33.54 2.76 13.83
N SER A 531 -32.45 3.24 13.23
CA SER A 531 -31.49 4.14 13.91
C SER A 531 -30.88 3.56 15.19
N THR A 532 -30.82 2.23 15.30
CA THR A 532 -30.04 1.52 16.31
C THR A 532 -28.96 0.65 15.69
N THR A 533 -27.99 0.25 16.48
CA THR A 533 -27.06 -0.82 16.14
C THR A 533 -27.00 -1.82 17.29
N VAL A 534 -26.77 -3.09 16.97
CA VAL A 534 -26.48 -4.11 17.98
C VAL A 534 -24.98 -4.22 18.10
N LEU A 535 -24.45 -3.89 19.27
CA LEU A 535 -23.07 -4.24 19.62
C LEU A 535 -23.08 -5.69 20.10
N VAL A 536 -22.36 -6.55 19.38
CA VAL A 536 -22.12 -7.93 19.80
C VAL A 536 -20.81 -7.93 20.58
N VAL A 537 -20.87 -8.18 21.88
CA VAL A 537 -19.79 -7.96 22.86
C VAL A 537 -19.39 -9.29 23.50
N TYR A 538 -18.10 -9.47 23.79
CA TYR A 538 -17.64 -10.65 24.51
C TYR A 538 -18.05 -10.59 26.00
N PRO A 539 -18.49 -11.70 26.61
CA PRO A 539 -18.71 -11.75 28.05
C PRO A 539 -17.37 -11.64 28.81
N THR A 540 -17.41 -11.10 30.03
CA THR A 540 -16.26 -11.01 30.96
C THR A 540 -16.56 -11.84 32.23
N GLU A 541 -15.58 -11.99 33.12
CA GLU A 541 -15.83 -12.62 34.43
C GLU A 541 -16.85 -11.84 35.26
N ASP A 542 -16.74 -10.50 35.27
CA ASP A 542 -17.65 -9.60 35.99
C ASP A 542 -19.02 -9.45 35.31
N VAL A 543 -19.07 -9.68 34.00
CA VAL A 543 -20.30 -9.61 33.18
C VAL A 543 -20.38 -10.89 32.32
N PRO A 544 -20.78 -12.04 32.91
CA PRO A 544 -20.87 -13.31 32.21
C PRO A 544 -22.09 -13.37 31.26
N LEU A 545 -22.37 -14.53 30.66
CA LEU A 545 -23.62 -14.72 29.91
C LEU A 545 -24.79 -14.88 30.89
N ALA A 546 -25.54 -13.80 31.10
CA ALA A 546 -26.71 -13.76 31.96
C ALA A 546 -27.80 -12.84 31.37
N ASN A 547 -29.00 -12.88 31.95
CA ASN A 547 -30.04 -11.91 31.59
C ASN A 547 -29.79 -10.57 32.29
N TYR A 548 -29.64 -9.51 31.50
CA TYR A 548 -29.34 -8.15 31.98
C TYR A 548 -30.52 -7.18 31.83
N GLN A 549 -31.74 -7.66 31.54
CA GLN A 549 -32.92 -6.80 31.36
C GLN A 549 -33.24 -5.92 32.58
N ASP A 550 -32.89 -6.37 33.78
CA ASP A 550 -33.08 -5.64 35.04
C ASP A 550 -31.93 -4.68 35.39
N TYR A 551 -30.96 -4.51 34.48
CA TYR A 551 -29.85 -3.56 34.64
C TYR A 551 -30.05 -2.33 33.75
N GLN A 552 -29.59 -1.18 34.22
CA GLN A 552 -29.36 0.02 33.43
C GLN A 552 -27.89 0.05 33.02
N LEU A 553 -27.63 0.28 31.73
CA LEU A 553 -26.31 0.15 31.14
C LEU A 553 -25.88 1.43 30.45
N VAL A 554 -24.74 1.95 30.87
CA VAL A 554 -23.99 3.00 30.16
C VAL A 554 -22.66 2.42 29.74
N VAL A 555 -22.36 2.50 28.45
CA VAL A 555 -21.13 1.94 27.88
C VAL A 555 -20.35 3.02 27.13
N THR A 556 -19.07 3.14 27.42
CA THR A 556 -18.10 3.98 26.72
C THR A 556 -17.43 3.19 25.60
N ILE A 557 -17.54 3.66 24.36
CA ILE A 557 -16.79 3.11 23.23
C ILE A 557 -15.49 3.89 23.10
N ARG A 558 -14.39 3.15 22.96
CA ARG A 558 -13.04 3.71 22.90
C ARG A 558 -12.42 3.50 21.52
N PRO A 559 -11.56 4.42 21.05
CA PRO A 559 -10.88 4.32 19.76
C PRO A 559 -9.99 3.06 19.67
N PRO A 560 -9.67 2.60 18.45
CA PRO A 560 -8.68 1.56 18.24
C PRO A 560 -7.36 1.98 18.91
N GLY A 561 -6.80 1.15 19.80
CA GLY A 561 -5.49 1.39 20.44
C GLY A 561 -5.50 1.76 21.93
N ALA A 562 -6.64 2.08 22.54
CA ALA A 562 -6.70 2.46 23.96
C ALA A 562 -6.95 1.25 24.90
N PHE A 563 -5.99 0.33 25.04
CA PHE A 563 -5.98 -0.63 26.14
C PHE A 563 -4.97 -0.23 27.22
N ALA A 564 -5.29 -0.43 28.49
CA ALA A 564 -4.31 -0.22 29.56
C ALA A 564 -3.30 -1.37 29.53
N PRO A 565 -2.03 -1.16 29.94
CA PRO A 565 -1.07 -2.25 30.04
C PRO A 565 -1.65 -3.41 30.86
N PHE A 566 -1.51 -4.64 30.36
CA PHE A 566 -2.07 -5.83 31.02
C PHE A 566 -1.06 -6.96 31.05
N ASP A 567 -1.13 -7.77 32.11
CA ASP A 567 -0.22 -8.88 32.35
C ASP A 567 -0.77 -10.20 31.78
N VAL A 568 0.12 -10.98 31.21
CA VAL A 568 -0.15 -12.28 30.64
C VAL A 568 0.89 -13.27 31.12
N ARG A 569 0.44 -14.39 31.67
CA ARG A 569 1.33 -15.47 32.08
C ARG A 569 1.68 -16.35 30.88
N VAL A 570 2.97 -16.59 30.67
CA VAL A 570 3.43 -17.46 29.58
C VAL A 570 3.20 -18.91 29.97
N SER A 571 2.40 -19.62 29.18
CA SER A 571 2.16 -21.05 29.35
C SER A 571 3.38 -21.88 28.98
N TYR A 572 4.08 -21.48 27.91
CA TYR A 572 5.23 -22.21 27.41
C TYR A 572 6.19 -21.30 26.63
N PRO A 573 7.46 -21.17 27.04
CA PRO A 573 8.48 -20.50 26.26
C PRO A 573 9.18 -21.45 25.28
N GLY A 574 9.55 -20.93 24.12
CA GLY A 574 10.32 -21.62 23.10
C GLY A 574 11.23 -20.67 22.32
N THR A 575 12.03 -21.24 21.41
CA THR A 575 12.98 -20.50 20.56
C THR A 575 12.60 -20.65 19.09
N GLY A 576 12.91 -19.63 18.29
CA GLY A 576 12.94 -19.71 16.83
C GLY A 576 14.36 -19.46 16.36
N GLU A 577 15.26 -20.43 16.54
CA GLU A 577 16.71 -20.28 16.32
C GLU A 577 17.05 -19.84 14.89
N ALA A 578 16.37 -20.39 13.89
CA ALA A 578 16.55 -20.00 12.49
C ALA A 578 16.11 -18.54 12.19
N GLU A 579 15.23 -17.99 13.02
CA GLU A 579 14.72 -16.61 12.89
C GLU A 579 15.33 -15.63 13.90
N GLY A 580 16.15 -16.11 14.84
CA GLY A 580 16.72 -15.28 15.92
C GLY A 580 15.66 -14.68 16.87
N VAL A 581 14.58 -15.39 17.17
CA VAL A 581 13.45 -14.86 17.98
C VAL A 581 13.10 -15.72 19.19
N ILE A 582 12.50 -15.08 20.19
CA ILE A 582 11.87 -15.74 21.34
C ILE A 582 10.41 -16.00 21.02
N ARG A 583 9.89 -17.18 21.37
CA ARG A 583 8.51 -17.57 21.13
C ARG A 583 7.82 -17.81 22.47
N LEU A 584 6.89 -16.93 22.85
CA LEU A 584 6.15 -17.02 24.11
C LEU A 584 4.72 -17.47 23.81
N VAL A 585 4.36 -18.68 24.25
CA VAL A 585 2.98 -19.16 24.15
C VAL A 585 2.19 -18.62 25.32
N VAL A 586 1.12 -17.91 25.03
CA VAL A 586 0.22 -17.31 26.01
C VAL A 586 -1.23 -17.72 25.74
N PRO A 587 -2.08 -17.87 26.76
CA PRO A 587 -3.51 -18.04 26.55
C PRO A 587 -4.09 -16.75 25.96
N VAL A 588 -5.13 -16.87 25.13
CA VAL A 588 -5.82 -15.67 24.59
C VAL A 588 -6.80 -15.05 25.59
N GLU A 589 -7.18 -15.80 26.62
CA GLU A 589 -8.14 -15.37 27.66
C GLU A 589 -7.76 -14.09 28.40
N PRO A 590 -6.49 -13.85 28.81
CA PRO A 590 -6.11 -12.63 29.52
C PRO A 590 -6.02 -11.40 28.61
N PHE A 591 -6.11 -11.57 27.28
CA PHE A 591 -6.12 -10.44 26.38
C PHE A 591 -7.45 -9.73 26.54
N PRO A 592 -7.45 -8.41 26.74
CA PRO A 592 -8.68 -7.70 26.90
C PRO A 592 -9.50 -7.82 25.60
N PHE A 593 -8.85 -7.96 24.43
CA PHE A 593 -9.47 -8.08 23.10
C PHE A 593 -9.34 -9.44 22.41
N SER A 594 -10.18 -9.66 21.39
CA SER A 594 -9.99 -10.76 20.44
C SER A 594 -8.69 -10.64 19.67
N VAL A 595 -7.75 -11.51 19.99
CA VAL A 595 -6.48 -11.61 19.27
C VAL A 595 -6.70 -12.25 17.90
N GLN A 596 -6.26 -11.56 16.85
CA GLN A 596 -6.16 -12.09 15.49
C GLN A 596 -4.69 -12.22 15.09
N GLU A 597 -4.42 -12.98 14.04
CA GLU A 597 -3.05 -13.15 13.53
C GLU A 597 -2.45 -11.79 13.14
N ASN A 598 -1.20 -11.55 13.54
CA ASN A 598 -0.45 -10.31 13.38
C ASN A 598 -1.03 -9.05 14.04
N MET A 599 -2.16 -9.12 14.76
CA MET A 599 -2.77 -7.97 15.43
C MET A 599 -1.88 -7.34 16.50
N LEU A 600 -1.04 -8.14 17.16
CA LEU A 600 -0.15 -7.69 18.24
C LEU A 600 1.21 -7.20 17.74
N LYS A 601 1.43 -7.23 16.42
CA LYS A 601 2.70 -6.83 15.82
C LYS A 601 3.02 -5.38 16.18
N GLY A 602 4.28 -5.14 16.56
CA GLY A 602 4.80 -3.83 16.92
C GLY A 602 4.57 -3.44 18.38
N LEU A 603 3.65 -4.08 19.11
CA LEU A 603 3.35 -3.70 20.49
C LEU A 603 4.54 -3.95 21.42
N ARG A 604 4.73 -3.04 22.38
CA ARG A 604 5.76 -3.17 23.41
C ARG A 604 5.36 -4.23 24.43
N ILE A 605 6.33 -5.06 24.80
CA ILE A 605 6.18 -6.13 25.77
C ILE A 605 7.29 -6.01 26.81
N LYS A 606 6.92 -5.91 28.08
CA LYS A 606 7.85 -6.07 29.20
C LYS A 606 7.62 -7.40 29.88
N GLY A 607 8.58 -7.92 30.61
CA GLY A 607 8.37 -9.15 31.35
C GLY A 607 9.42 -9.42 32.40
N THR A 608 9.04 -10.25 33.35
CA THR A 608 9.93 -10.76 34.40
C THR A 608 10.02 -12.28 34.23
N LEU A 609 11.22 -12.79 33.97
CA LEU A 609 11.52 -14.20 33.87
C LEU A 609 12.22 -14.62 35.16
N THR A 610 11.57 -15.44 35.98
CA THR A 610 12.13 -15.91 37.26
C THR A 610 12.51 -17.38 37.14
N HIS A 611 13.78 -17.71 37.34
CA HIS A 611 14.24 -19.09 37.26
C HIS A 611 13.67 -19.92 38.41
N LYS A 612 13.03 -21.05 38.08
CA LYS A 612 12.23 -21.86 39.02
C LYS A 612 13.00 -22.41 40.21
N THR A 613 14.31 -22.66 40.06
CA THR A 613 15.11 -23.31 41.12
C THR A 613 16.00 -22.36 41.93
N ASN A 614 16.57 -21.31 41.32
CA ASN A 614 17.55 -20.43 41.98
C ASN A 614 17.01 -19.00 42.19
N GLY A 615 15.80 -18.70 41.69
CA GLY A 615 15.15 -17.40 41.86
C GLY A 615 15.79 -16.25 41.09
N SER A 616 16.78 -16.49 40.22
CA SER A 616 17.39 -15.43 39.43
C SER A 616 16.38 -14.82 38.47
N VAL A 617 16.40 -13.50 38.33
CA VAL A 617 15.44 -12.74 37.52
C VAL A 617 16.12 -12.15 36.30
N LEU A 618 15.53 -12.36 35.12
CA LEU A 618 15.83 -11.63 33.89
C LEU A 618 14.67 -10.69 33.56
N ARG A 619 14.97 -9.54 32.97
CA ARG A 619 13.97 -8.54 32.58
C ARG A 619 13.89 -8.43 31.07
N LEU A 620 12.70 -8.67 30.54
CA LEU A 620 12.37 -8.46 29.14
C LEU A 620 11.81 -7.04 28.97
N ASP A 621 12.30 -6.30 27.99
CA ASP A 621 11.70 -5.06 27.50
C ASP A 621 11.95 -5.01 25.99
N SER A 622 10.93 -5.35 25.21
CA SER A 622 11.08 -5.65 23.79
C SER A 622 9.80 -5.33 23.00
N LEU A 623 9.77 -5.70 21.72
CA LEU A 623 8.62 -5.58 20.83
C LEU A 623 8.16 -6.95 20.32
N ILE A 624 6.86 -7.07 20.09
CA ILE A 624 6.26 -8.23 19.44
C ILE A 624 6.48 -8.11 17.92
N LYS A 625 7.27 -9.01 17.33
CA LYS A 625 7.50 -9.09 15.88
C LYS A 625 6.24 -9.48 15.11
N ARG A 626 5.47 -10.42 15.68
CA ARG A 626 4.16 -10.89 15.21
C ARG A 626 3.52 -11.75 16.28
N ASN A 627 2.24 -12.04 16.12
CA ASN A 627 1.58 -13.11 16.86
C ASN A 627 0.95 -14.13 15.92
N GLU A 628 1.08 -15.40 16.28
CA GLU A 628 0.55 -16.54 15.51
C GLU A 628 -0.61 -17.16 16.29
N MET A 629 -1.76 -17.35 15.65
CA MET A 629 -2.94 -17.93 16.30
C MET A 629 -2.84 -19.46 16.32
N ARG A 630 -3.27 -20.08 17.41
CA ARG A 630 -3.44 -21.54 17.48
C ARG A 630 -4.91 -21.90 17.67
N THR A 631 -5.27 -23.08 17.16
CA THR A 631 -6.63 -23.65 17.26
C THR A 631 -7.03 -24.03 18.69
N ASN A 632 -6.09 -24.04 19.63
CA ASN A 632 -6.30 -24.46 21.03
C ASN A 632 -6.54 -23.30 22.01
N GLY A 633 -6.89 -22.10 21.52
CA GLY A 633 -7.13 -20.93 22.39
C GLY A 633 -5.85 -20.31 22.98
N THR A 634 -4.70 -20.56 22.36
CA THR A 634 -3.44 -19.87 22.67
C THR A 634 -2.96 -19.06 21.48
N THR A 635 -2.14 -18.04 21.72
CA THR A 635 -1.37 -17.34 20.69
C THR A 635 0.12 -17.43 21.00
N VAL A 636 0.95 -17.43 19.96
CA VAL A 636 2.41 -17.35 20.09
C VAL A 636 2.81 -15.91 19.87
N LEU A 637 3.34 -15.25 20.90
CA LEU A 637 4.03 -13.98 20.75
C LEU A 637 5.44 -14.28 20.24
N VAL A 638 5.74 -13.85 19.02
CA VAL A 638 7.10 -13.88 18.47
C VAL A 638 7.75 -12.56 18.84
N VAL A 639 8.77 -12.61 19.69
CA VAL A 639 9.36 -11.43 20.36
C VAL A 639 10.83 -11.31 19.97
N TYR A 640 11.29 -10.07 19.78
CA TYR A 640 12.70 -9.81 19.54
C TYR A 640 13.53 -10.08 20.81
N PRO A 641 14.72 -10.70 20.70
CA PRO A 641 15.59 -10.89 21.85
C PRO A 641 16.14 -9.55 22.37
N THR A 642 16.60 -9.55 23.61
CA THR A 642 17.34 -8.44 24.22
C THR A 642 18.68 -8.94 24.76
N ASP A 643 19.59 -8.03 25.12
CA ASP A 643 20.87 -8.41 25.72
C ASP A 643 20.67 -9.15 27.06
N ASP A 644 19.66 -8.76 27.84
CA ASP A 644 19.27 -9.42 29.10
C ASP A 644 18.48 -10.72 28.89
N VAL A 645 17.80 -10.86 27.75
CA VAL A 645 16.97 -12.02 27.39
C VAL A 645 17.30 -12.44 25.95
N PRO A 646 18.42 -13.14 25.72
CA PRO A 646 18.84 -13.60 24.40
C PRO A 646 18.00 -14.79 23.89
N VAL A 647 18.25 -15.27 22.67
CA VAL A 647 17.59 -16.46 22.11
C VAL A 647 18.11 -17.73 22.80
N VAL A 648 17.51 -18.09 23.92
CA VAL A 648 17.85 -19.25 24.74
C VAL A 648 16.57 -19.98 25.16
N ASN A 649 16.71 -21.24 25.57
CA ASN A 649 15.59 -21.99 26.11
C ASN A 649 15.24 -21.53 27.54
N TYR A 650 14.03 -20.99 27.72
CA TYR A 650 13.53 -20.50 29.01
C TYR A 650 12.54 -21.44 29.71
N ARG A 651 12.51 -22.75 29.39
CA ARG A 651 11.57 -23.71 30.00
C ARG A 651 11.63 -23.76 31.53
N ASP A 652 12.79 -23.48 32.12
CA ASP A 652 13.01 -23.47 33.56
C ASP A 652 12.69 -22.11 34.23
N TYR A 653 12.05 -21.19 33.51
CA TYR A 653 11.63 -19.90 34.02
C TYR A 653 10.10 -19.83 34.13
N ASP A 654 9.63 -19.17 35.18
CA ASP A 654 8.27 -18.64 35.26
C ASP A 654 8.28 -17.23 34.66
N ILE A 655 7.44 -17.01 33.65
CA ILE A 655 7.46 -15.78 32.86
C ILE A 655 6.09 -15.11 32.93
N VAL A 656 6.09 -13.85 33.36
CA VAL A 656 4.95 -12.94 33.27
C VAL A 656 5.36 -11.78 32.37
N VAL A 657 4.52 -11.47 31.39
CA VAL A 657 4.75 -10.36 30.47
C VAL A 657 3.62 -9.34 30.53
N THR A 658 3.95 -8.06 30.51
CA THR A 658 3.03 -6.94 30.38
C THR A 658 3.03 -6.45 28.94
N ILE A 659 1.86 -6.39 28.29
CA ILE A 659 1.71 -5.86 26.93
C ILE A 659 1.20 -4.42 27.03
N PHE A 660 1.85 -3.50 26.34
CA PHE A 660 1.53 -2.07 26.35
C PHE A 660 0.77 -1.66 25.09
N PRO A 661 -0.13 -0.67 25.18
CA PRO A 661 -0.77 -0.07 24.01
C PRO A 661 0.26 0.60 23.09
N PRO A 662 -0.05 0.77 21.80
CA PRO A 662 0.76 1.60 20.92
C PRO A 662 0.68 3.06 21.42
N ILE A 663 1.83 3.68 21.67
CA ILE A 663 1.88 5.13 21.93
C ILE A 663 1.96 5.83 20.56
N PRO A 664 1.03 6.74 20.23
CA PRO A 664 1.12 7.52 19.00
C PRO A 664 2.43 8.30 18.95
N LEU A 665 3.05 8.39 17.76
CA LEU A 665 4.34 9.06 17.54
C LEU A 665 4.35 10.57 17.85
N GLY A 666 3.19 11.16 18.19
CA GLY A 666 3.02 12.59 18.49
C GLY A 666 3.01 12.97 19.98
N GLU A 667 2.80 12.03 20.91
CA GLU A 667 2.69 12.35 22.34
C GLU A 667 3.63 11.47 23.18
N PHE A 668 4.90 11.86 23.28
CA PHE A 668 5.84 11.26 24.22
C PHE A 668 6.76 12.30 24.86
N ALA A 669 7.03 12.15 26.17
CA ALA A 669 8.04 12.94 26.84
C ALA A 669 9.45 12.53 26.37
N PRO A 670 10.43 13.44 26.33
CA PRO A 670 11.80 13.10 26.00
C PRO A 670 12.31 11.90 26.82
N PHE A 671 12.92 10.93 26.17
CA PHE A 671 13.39 9.70 26.84
C PHE A 671 14.81 9.34 26.42
N ALA A 672 15.56 8.79 27.37
CA ALA A 672 16.94 8.38 27.15
C ALA A 672 17.02 6.95 26.58
N VAL A 673 17.94 6.75 25.65
CA VAL A 673 18.25 5.49 24.98
C VAL A 673 19.75 5.25 25.07
N GLN A 674 20.13 4.03 25.45
CA GLN A 674 21.53 3.61 25.43
C GLN A 674 21.93 3.19 24.01
N VAL A 675 23.09 3.67 23.57
CA VAL A 675 23.65 3.31 22.28
C VAL A 675 24.60 2.13 22.47
N ASN A 676 24.23 0.98 21.91
CA ASN A 676 25.04 -0.23 21.94
C ASN A 676 26.33 -0.05 21.13
N TYR A 677 26.22 0.61 19.97
CA TYR A 677 27.35 0.88 19.11
C TYR A 677 27.22 2.23 18.39
N PRO A 678 28.05 3.22 18.73
CA PRO A 678 28.20 4.44 17.95
C PRO A 678 29.23 4.20 16.82
N GLY A 679 28.78 4.32 15.58
CA GLY A 679 29.64 4.24 14.39
C GLY A 679 29.38 5.38 13.43
N MET A 680 30.05 5.31 12.28
CA MET A 680 29.81 6.23 11.17
C MET A 680 29.64 5.47 9.87
N SER A 681 28.95 6.09 8.93
CA SER A 681 28.99 5.70 7.52
C SER A 681 29.66 6.83 6.75
N ALA A 682 30.95 6.65 6.47
CA ALA A 682 31.74 7.63 5.74
C ALA A 682 31.16 7.91 4.34
N SER A 683 30.57 6.90 3.71
CA SER A 683 29.91 7.01 2.40
C SER A 683 28.58 7.76 2.45
N GLU A 684 27.88 7.76 3.59
CA GLU A 684 26.58 8.44 3.76
C GLU A 684 26.70 9.79 4.46
N GLY A 685 27.88 10.15 4.97
CA GLY A 685 28.10 11.40 5.71
C GLY A 685 27.32 11.48 7.03
N VAL A 686 27.02 10.34 7.66
CA VAL A 686 26.12 10.25 8.82
C VAL A 686 26.73 9.45 9.96
N ILE A 687 26.30 9.78 11.16
CA ILE A 687 26.56 9.02 12.38
C ILE A 687 25.49 7.92 12.47
N ARG A 688 25.90 6.71 12.81
CA ARG A 688 25.03 5.54 12.92
C ARG A 688 25.04 5.05 14.35
N LEU A 689 23.92 5.20 15.05
CA LEU A 689 23.77 4.80 16.44
C LEU A 689 22.90 3.54 16.49
N VAL A 690 23.49 2.42 16.85
CA VAL A 690 22.75 1.17 17.04
C VAL A 690 22.13 1.18 18.43
N VAL A 691 20.81 1.07 18.49
CA VAL A 691 20.03 1.11 19.74
C VAL A 691 19.06 -0.07 19.80
N PRO A 692 18.83 -0.67 20.97
CA PRO A 692 17.81 -1.72 21.12
C PRO A 692 16.41 -1.16 20.87
N MET A 693 15.58 -1.84 20.07
CA MET A 693 14.21 -1.39 19.81
C MET A 693 13.33 -1.35 21.07
N GLY A 694 13.60 -2.23 22.05
CA GLY A 694 12.93 -2.21 23.35
C GLY A 694 13.20 -0.96 24.20
N SER A 695 14.20 -0.15 23.82
CA SER A 695 14.47 1.14 24.48
C SER A 695 13.42 2.20 24.14
N PHE A 696 12.63 1.99 23.08
CA PHE A 696 11.61 2.93 22.64
C PHE A 696 10.28 2.65 23.35
N PRO A 697 9.54 3.70 23.76
CA PRO A 697 8.25 3.53 24.39
C PRO A 697 7.12 3.20 23.41
N PHE A 698 7.39 3.26 22.10
CA PHE A 698 6.45 2.99 21.02
C PHE A 698 7.04 2.01 19.98
N PRO A 699 6.19 1.44 19.11
CA PRO A 699 6.64 0.62 17.99
C PRO A 699 7.62 1.39 17.09
N VAL A 700 8.77 0.79 16.78
CA VAL A 700 9.73 1.35 15.83
C VAL A 700 9.54 0.68 14.47
N GLU A 701 9.07 1.48 13.52
CA GLU A 701 8.88 1.11 12.12
C GLU A 701 9.93 1.79 11.25
N LYS A 702 10.12 1.32 10.02
CA LYS A 702 11.11 1.91 9.11
C LYS A 702 10.76 3.37 8.87
N ASN A 703 11.71 4.26 9.12
CA ASN A 703 11.58 5.72 8.96
C ASN A 703 10.58 6.44 9.87
N ASN A 704 9.94 5.76 10.83
CA ASN A 704 8.96 6.42 11.69
C ASN A 704 9.61 7.37 12.72
N LEU A 705 10.92 7.26 12.95
CA LEU A 705 11.68 8.17 13.82
C LEU A 705 12.26 9.38 13.07
N LYS A 706 12.01 9.49 11.76
CA LYS A 706 12.56 10.57 10.93
C LYS A 706 12.04 11.93 11.41
N GLY A 707 12.97 12.89 11.54
CA GLY A 707 12.66 14.26 11.94
C GLY A 707 12.54 14.49 13.44
N LEU A 708 12.62 13.43 14.26
CA LEU A 708 12.67 13.59 15.72
C LEU A 708 14.01 14.20 16.15
N GLY A 709 13.96 15.04 17.19
CA GLY A 709 15.14 15.61 17.82
C GLY A 709 15.94 14.56 18.57
N ILE A 710 17.26 14.64 18.51
CA ILE A 710 18.16 13.77 19.26
C ILE A 710 19.27 14.60 19.90
N THR A 711 19.38 14.49 21.21
CA THR A 711 20.46 15.11 21.99
C THR A 711 21.26 14.04 22.71
N GLY A 712 22.49 14.30 23.11
CA GLY A 712 23.28 13.33 23.85
C GLY A 712 24.67 13.82 24.20
N THR A 713 25.39 13.05 25.01
CA THR A 713 26.79 13.31 25.33
C THR A 713 27.63 12.08 25.01
N LEU A 714 28.56 12.23 24.07
CA LEU A 714 29.55 11.20 23.75
C LEU A 714 30.72 11.38 24.71
N THR A 715 31.03 10.36 25.51
CA THR A 715 32.18 10.39 26.44
C THR A 715 33.25 9.41 26.00
N HIS A 716 34.48 9.87 25.79
CA HIS A 716 35.60 9.02 25.37
C HIS A 716 36.00 8.09 26.51
N LYS A 717 36.07 6.78 26.24
CA LYS A 717 36.21 5.72 27.28
C LYS A 717 37.49 5.82 28.10
N THR A 718 38.59 6.36 27.54
CA THR A 718 39.90 6.40 28.21
C THR A 718 40.29 7.74 28.84
N ASN A 719 39.98 8.88 28.20
CA ASN A 719 40.40 10.21 28.65
C ASN A 719 39.24 11.07 29.20
N GLY A 720 38.00 10.58 29.12
CA GLY A 720 36.81 11.24 29.67
C GLY A 720 36.36 12.50 28.94
N THR A 721 36.94 12.86 27.79
CA THR A 721 36.51 14.04 27.03
C THR A 721 35.10 13.85 26.49
N THR A 722 34.29 14.90 26.54
CA THR A 722 32.88 14.85 26.14
C THR A 722 32.59 15.69 24.90
N LEU A 723 31.75 15.18 24.01
CA LEU A 723 31.19 15.90 22.87
C LEU A 723 29.66 15.94 23.00
N ALA A 724 29.05 17.11 22.82
CA ALA A 724 27.61 17.28 22.89
C ALA A 724 26.96 17.09 21.51
N LEU A 725 26.09 16.10 21.40
CA LEU A 725 25.24 15.86 20.24
C LEU A 725 23.92 16.62 20.41
N ASP A 726 23.56 17.40 19.40
CA ASP A 726 22.24 18.03 19.26
C ASP A 726 21.91 18.06 17.76
N SER A 727 21.03 17.17 17.33
CA SER A 727 20.84 16.83 15.92
C SER A 727 19.42 16.32 15.67
N LEU A 728 19.16 15.93 14.42
CA LEU A 728 17.92 15.32 13.98
C LEU A 728 18.19 13.90 13.45
N ILE A 729 17.20 13.03 13.65
CA ILE A 729 17.21 11.68 13.08
C ILE A 729 16.83 11.78 11.59
N LYS A 730 17.79 11.51 10.70
CA LYS A 730 17.58 11.48 9.23
C LYS A 730 16.63 10.35 8.83
N ARG A 731 16.79 9.20 9.47
CA ARG A 731 15.96 7.99 9.33
C ARG A 731 16.36 6.97 10.39
N ASN A 732 15.56 5.92 10.52
CA ASN A 732 15.91 4.75 11.29
C ASN A 732 15.77 3.47 10.46
N GLU A 733 16.70 2.54 10.66
CA GLU A 733 16.75 1.26 9.95
C GLU A 733 16.45 0.14 10.94
N ILE A 734 15.56 -0.79 10.58
CA ILE A 734 15.25 -1.96 11.42
C ILE A 734 16.21 -3.09 11.07
N ARG A 735 16.83 -3.69 12.09
CA ARG A 735 17.61 -4.92 11.93
C ARG A 735 16.83 -6.13 12.42
N GLN A 736 17.16 -7.30 11.88
CA GLN A 736 16.51 -8.56 12.25
C GLN A 736 16.87 -9.02 13.67
N ASP A 737 17.94 -8.46 14.25
CA ASP A 737 18.47 -8.77 15.59
C ASP A 737 17.72 -8.05 16.73
N GLY A 738 16.66 -7.29 16.44
CA GLY A 738 15.91 -6.53 17.46
C GLY A 738 16.49 -5.15 17.79
N THR A 739 17.48 -4.70 17.03
CA THR A 739 18.01 -3.33 17.12
C THR A 739 17.49 -2.44 15.99
N THR A 740 17.54 -1.13 16.21
CA THR A 740 17.38 -0.13 15.16
C THR A 740 18.64 0.72 15.06
N VAL A 741 18.99 1.10 13.83
CA VAL A 741 20.07 2.06 13.58
C VAL A 741 19.45 3.43 13.42
N LEU A 742 19.72 4.33 14.36
CA LEU A 742 19.42 5.75 14.19
C LEU A 742 20.49 6.35 13.28
N VAL A 743 20.07 6.87 12.13
CA VAL A 743 20.93 7.58 11.20
C VAL A 743 20.80 9.07 11.51
N VAL A 744 21.88 9.67 12.01
CA VAL A 744 21.89 11.01 12.60
C VAL A 744 22.84 11.91 11.82
N TYR A 745 22.46 13.18 11.64
CA TYR A 745 23.34 14.15 11.00
C TYR A 745 24.52 14.51 11.91
N PRO A 746 25.76 14.59 11.39
CA PRO A 746 26.88 15.14 12.14
C PRO A 746 26.65 16.61 12.44
N THR A 747 27.22 17.10 13.54
CA THR A 747 27.11 18.48 13.99
C THR A 747 28.49 19.13 14.02
N GLY A 748 28.55 20.46 14.20
CA GLY A 748 29.84 21.15 14.37
C GLY A 748 30.63 20.66 15.60
N THR A 749 29.93 20.15 16.63
CA THR A 749 30.51 19.61 17.87
C THR A 749 30.76 18.10 17.81
N VAL A 750 30.02 17.37 16.98
CA VAL A 750 30.16 15.92 16.74
C VAL A 750 30.34 15.70 15.24
N PRO A 751 31.56 15.89 14.71
CA PRO A 751 31.85 15.73 13.29
C PRO A 751 31.75 14.27 12.85
N LEU A 752 31.86 14.01 11.54
CA LEU A 752 31.90 12.64 11.03
C LEU A 752 33.24 11.97 11.40
N ALA A 753 33.23 11.12 12.41
CA ALA A 753 34.39 10.38 12.89
C ALA A 753 33.97 8.99 13.40
N ASP A 754 34.96 8.10 13.60
CA ASP A 754 34.71 6.85 14.30
C ASP A 754 34.59 7.10 15.80
N TYR A 755 33.48 6.65 16.37
CA TYR A 755 33.14 6.83 17.77
C TYR A 755 33.17 5.50 18.56
N GLY A 756 33.75 4.44 18.01
CA GLY A 756 33.84 3.13 18.69
C GLY A 756 34.45 3.17 20.09
N ASP A 757 35.34 4.14 20.35
CA ASP A 757 35.98 4.38 21.67
C ASP A 757 35.17 5.32 22.59
N TYR A 758 33.95 5.67 22.23
CA TYR A 758 33.05 6.49 23.04
C TYR A 758 31.90 5.67 23.61
N SER A 759 31.44 6.03 24.80
CA SER A 759 30.14 5.61 25.34
C SER A 759 29.13 6.74 25.11
N LEU A 760 27.92 6.39 24.68
CA LEU A 760 26.91 7.37 24.32
C LEU A 760 25.53 6.99 24.89
N THR A 761 24.93 7.94 25.59
CA THR A 761 23.50 7.95 25.91
C THR A 761 22.86 9.12 25.17
N VAL A 762 21.79 8.84 24.44
CA VAL A 762 21.03 9.86 23.69
C VAL A 762 19.64 10.02 24.25
N THR A 763 19.10 11.23 24.20
CA THR A 763 17.72 11.55 24.52
C THR A 763 16.98 11.88 23.23
N ILE A 764 15.90 11.15 22.97
CA ILE A 764 15.02 11.36 21.82
C ILE A 764 13.90 12.31 22.24
N HIS A 765 13.67 13.35 21.44
CA HIS A 765 12.65 14.38 21.67
C HIS A 765 11.47 14.20 20.72
N PRO A 766 10.24 14.53 21.15
CA PRO A 766 9.09 14.59 20.26
C PRO A 766 9.32 15.63 19.14
N PRO A 767 8.52 15.58 18.05
CA PRO A 767 8.56 16.65 17.05
C PRO A 767 8.29 17.98 17.75
N PRO A 768 8.98 19.08 17.36
CA PRO A 768 8.67 20.38 17.91
C PRO A 768 7.18 20.69 17.67
N SER A 769 6.47 21.06 18.73
CA SER A 769 5.10 21.56 18.61
C SER A 769 5.13 22.79 17.70
N LEU A 770 4.34 22.76 16.61
CA LEU A 770 4.03 23.94 15.82
C LEU A 770 3.14 24.84 16.70
N GLU A 771 3.75 25.59 17.61
CA GLU A 771 3.12 26.77 18.23
C GLU A 771 3.36 28.02 17.37
#